data_AF-A0A1H9Q375-F1
#
_entry.id   AF-A0A1H9Q375-F1
#
_cell.length_a   1.000
_cell.length_b   1.000
_cell.length_c   1.000
_cell.angle_alpha   90.00
_cell.angle_beta   90.00
_cell.angle_gamma   90.00
#
_symmetry.space_group_name_H-M   'P 1'
#
loop_
_entity.id
_entity.type
_entity.pdbx_description
1 polymer ?
#
loop_
_entity_poly.entity_id
_entity_poly.type
_entity_poly.pdbx_seq_one_letter_code
_entity_poly.pdbx_strand_id
1 'polypeptide(L)'
;MKNDPSAGMYKYSLDSQAQEVNSEDYGQKAAGLSVMPALWRPPSIFLHRSLHEDFSSIASRNLLDQAVDLLVECLPDQLVFKFSEDLRGACERRGIRYRGRFLLRTSGPDEGIDMRGLLTSIECADDPASVRATLIKIWEEATRSGEHRAIAVVIQPMLVASAEGHLSNERRVARRNDIWLCEANVKGRQLLERFTPKPGVADDQMPLVAPDESLLFENLWRVARYYSQASRRLHLEWIWADEILFLVQLDPEVAIEGAAPASAWASSPPLAASSRFEVVGLASDAEPTSQKLLVQREYAELGLPTATLYVIHGSDLVSSKTNDTGFLELLRRDLGIMVKGGVVARTDIDGDAQFMLPRTSTVLSVEVLEGFFSDVVERMESERVDPASWRVLLHRFIPAQACAWAYADPTTDRVRIDSTWGVPEGLAWGSHDSFEVQSSTGEVAKRSIRYKEGYLDVGPDGDWFPKRAGAPWDWKSSATDAQLARIAHGTFALAVRENCPTHAMWFLGIRPNSGHPDCLPWFHHTNDLNMELTPSIDGRVIENVVRSREELRRVELLANHGEIEPGCCIEVIPNSDLIRDKGFVSLLASVAQRFGLIVVLNGSPLSHPYYILRRAGVNVTCRDLMSDDPGRVLRFGKLVRDQIPEIIESRGEDVETREAPPEFALDLLKQKLIEEALEVRSARGLPSLVGEMADVLEVLYGMCSTLGTDLENVISVAAAKRARRGGFEKGIFLVSTQDRPVVGRSRLGEENRKTSSGPRIEQSSLFPEYGDAGQFEGNLPVLRSNRVVEVPIVPPVRLSRLSPIYEFRIDGISSTIAVSYGEKSIKIAFLGEIESPPVEQLRLDLDE
;
A
#
# COMPACT_ATOMS: atom_id res chain seq x y z
N MET A 1 -44.67 -22.48 -5.88
CA MET A 1 -45.25 -23.72 -5.33
C MET A 1 -45.88 -24.56 -6.45
N LYS A 2 -45.12 -25.54 -6.94
CA LYS A 2 -45.55 -26.88 -7.37
C LYS A 2 -44.32 -27.75 -7.08
N ASN A 3 -44.39 -28.56 -6.03
CA ASN A 3 -43.33 -29.47 -5.63
C ASN A 3 -43.19 -30.55 -6.71
N ASP A 4 -42.04 -30.57 -7.37
CA ASP A 4 -41.59 -31.72 -8.16
C ASP A 4 -41.04 -32.78 -7.18
N PRO A 5 -41.63 -33.98 -7.09
CA PRO A 5 -41.18 -35.04 -6.17
C PRO A 5 -39.80 -35.63 -6.51
N SER A 6 -39.19 -35.24 -7.63
CA SER A 6 -37.83 -35.68 -8.02
C SER A 6 -36.69 -34.91 -7.34
N ALA A 7 -36.98 -33.81 -6.64
CA ALA A 7 -35.97 -32.96 -5.99
C ALA A 7 -35.24 -33.64 -4.81
N GLY A 8 -35.75 -34.75 -4.29
CA GLY A 8 -35.10 -35.53 -3.22
C GLY A 8 -34.14 -36.62 -3.70
N MET A 9 -34.03 -36.86 -5.02
CA MET A 9 -33.32 -38.02 -5.56
C MET A 9 -31.95 -37.70 -6.16
N TYR A 10 -31.63 -36.43 -6.40
CA TYR A 10 -30.38 -36.05 -7.08
C TYR A 10 -29.57 -35.03 -6.28
N LYS A 11 -28.30 -35.36 -6.03
CA LYS A 11 -27.35 -34.60 -5.19
C LYS A 11 -26.71 -33.41 -5.96
N TYR A 12 -27.51 -32.60 -6.66
CA TYR A 12 -27.02 -31.42 -7.40
C TYR A 12 -28.00 -30.22 -7.32
N SER A 13 -27.49 -29.02 -7.61
CA SER A 13 -28.28 -27.80 -7.73
C SER A 13 -27.94 -27.07 -9.04
N LEU A 14 -28.97 -26.52 -9.72
CA LEU A 14 -28.83 -25.72 -10.94
C LEU A 14 -28.84 -24.24 -10.59
N ASP A 15 -27.93 -23.46 -11.17
CA ASP A 15 -27.88 -22.01 -10.99
C ASP A 15 -29.18 -21.29 -11.36
N SER A 16 -29.91 -21.80 -12.36
CA SER A 16 -31.22 -21.27 -12.78
C SER A 16 -32.37 -21.53 -11.80
N GLN A 17 -32.16 -22.38 -10.79
CA GLN A 17 -33.16 -22.78 -9.79
C GLN A 17 -32.70 -22.54 -8.33
N ALA A 18 -31.46 -22.10 -8.13
CA ALA A 18 -30.82 -22.08 -6.81
C ALA A 18 -31.29 -20.89 -5.95
N GLN A 19 -31.90 -21.21 -4.81
CA GLN A 19 -31.71 -20.42 -3.59
C GLN A 19 -30.21 -20.43 -3.23
N GLU A 20 -29.71 -19.41 -2.53
CA GLU A 20 -28.31 -19.33 -2.06
C GLU A 20 -27.85 -20.69 -1.49
N VAL A 21 -26.75 -21.24 -2.03
CA VAL A 21 -26.21 -22.53 -1.57
C VAL A 21 -25.23 -22.31 -0.43
N ASN A 22 -25.21 -23.21 0.55
CA ASN A 22 -24.34 -23.07 1.72
C ASN A 22 -22.92 -23.59 1.44
N SER A 23 -21.93 -23.04 2.14
CA SER A 23 -20.52 -23.41 1.98
C SER A 23 -20.15 -24.76 2.60
N GLU A 24 -20.93 -25.26 3.57
CA GLU A 24 -20.66 -26.56 4.18
C GLU A 24 -20.87 -27.70 3.18
N ASP A 25 -21.94 -27.63 2.38
CA ASP A 25 -22.40 -28.71 1.50
C ASP A 25 -21.89 -28.59 0.07
N TYR A 26 -21.69 -27.37 -0.43
CA TYR A 26 -21.26 -27.10 -1.80
C TYR A 26 -19.88 -26.41 -1.88
N GLY A 27 -19.26 -26.13 -0.74
CA GLY A 27 -17.96 -25.44 -0.66
C GLY A 27 -18.04 -23.93 -0.92
N GLN A 28 -16.93 -23.23 -0.66
CA GLN A 28 -16.86 -21.77 -0.68
C GLN A 28 -17.05 -21.18 -2.08
N LYS A 29 -16.49 -21.81 -3.14
CA LYS A 29 -16.67 -21.30 -4.51
C LYS A 29 -18.12 -21.33 -4.97
N ALA A 30 -18.81 -22.44 -4.69
CA ALA A 30 -20.22 -22.56 -5.03
C ALA A 30 -21.08 -21.54 -4.27
N ALA A 31 -20.82 -21.38 -2.96
CA ALA A 31 -21.49 -20.38 -2.14
C ALA A 31 -21.25 -18.95 -2.66
N GLY A 32 -19.99 -18.60 -2.93
CA GLY A 32 -19.57 -17.32 -3.49
C GLY A 32 -20.17 -17.03 -4.86
N LEU A 33 -20.20 -18.01 -5.77
CA LEU A 33 -20.89 -17.89 -7.05
C LEU A 33 -22.38 -17.65 -6.85
N SER A 34 -23.04 -18.42 -5.97
CA SER A 34 -24.51 -18.36 -5.80
C SER A 34 -25.05 -17.00 -5.35
N VAL A 35 -24.26 -16.22 -4.63
CA VAL A 35 -24.64 -14.88 -4.14
C VAL A 35 -24.38 -13.76 -5.16
N MET A 36 -23.63 -14.03 -6.23
CA MET A 36 -23.40 -13.03 -7.28
C MET A 36 -24.62 -12.85 -8.18
N PRO A 37 -24.83 -11.65 -8.76
CA PRO A 37 -25.83 -11.45 -9.80
C PRO A 37 -25.71 -12.48 -10.92
N ALA A 38 -26.81 -13.17 -11.24
CA ALA A 38 -26.79 -14.32 -12.15
C ALA A 38 -26.26 -13.97 -13.56
N LEU A 39 -26.46 -12.73 -14.01
CA LEU A 39 -25.98 -12.25 -15.32
C LEU A 39 -24.49 -11.88 -15.35
N TRP A 40 -23.82 -11.83 -14.20
CA TRP A 40 -22.41 -11.45 -14.09
C TRP A 40 -21.48 -12.66 -13.98
N ARG A 41 -22.02 -13.87 -13.87
CA ARG A 41 -21.27 -15.11 -13.67
C ARG A 41 -21.58 -16.15 -14.74
N PRO A 42 -20.68 -17.11 -15.00
CA PRO A 42 -20.96 -18.21 -15.90
C PRO A 42 -22.11 -19.07 -15.38
N PRO A 43 -22.99 -19.58 -16.25
CA PRO A 43 -24.00 -20.55 -15.83
C PRO A 43 -23.31 -21.78 -15.23
N SER A 44 -23.79 -22.24 -14.08
CA SER A 44 -23.08 -23.22 -13.26
C SER A 44 -24.00 -24.34 -12.77
N ILE A 45 -23.42 -25.51 -12.52
CA ILE A 45 -24.06 -26.64 -11.85
C ILE A 45 -23.22 -27.00 -10.63
N PHE A 46 -23.88 -27.16 -9.48
CA PHE A 46 -23.22 -27.45 -8.21
C PHE A 46 -23.49 -28.90 -7.80
N LEU A 47 -22.45 -29.72 -7.68
CA LEU A 47 -22.52 -31.08 -7.16
C LEU A 47 -22.28 -31.07 -5.65
N HIS A 48 -23.14 -31.73 -4.89
CA HIS A 48 -23.09 -31.78 -3.43
C HIS A 48 -21.92 -32.66 -2.93
N ARG A 49 -21.24 -32.25 -1.85
CA ARG A 49 -20.07 -32.96 -1.28
C ARG A 49 -20.32 -34.43 -0.94
N SER A 50 -21.57 -34.79 -0.59
CA SER A 50 -21.93 -36.16 -0.21
C SER A 50 -21.71 -37.17 -1.34
N LEU A 51 -21.58 -36.72 -2.60
CA LEU A 51 -21.17 -37.61 -3.70
C LEU A 51 -19.72 -38.08 -3.52
N HIS A 52 -18.83 -37.18 -3.09
CA HIS A 52 -17.46 -37.52 -2.76
C HIS A 52 -17.40 -38.40 -1.49
N GLU A 53 -18.23 -38.13 -0.47
CA GLU A 53 -18.30 -38.95 0.75
C GLU A 53 -18.63 -40.42 0.43
N ASP A 54 -19.68 -40.64 -0.35
CA ASP A 54 -20.10 -41.99 -0.71
C ASP A 54 -19.04 -42.68 -1.58
N PHE A 55 -18.48 -41.97 -2.57
CA PHE A 55 -17.42 -42.49 -3.43
C PHE A 55 -16.19 -42.92 -2.61
N SER A 56 -15.69 -42.03 -1.76
CA SER A 56 -14.48 -42.23 -0.96
C SER A 56 -14.66 -43.31 0.11
N SER A 57 -15.86 -43.43 0.70
CA SER A 57 -16.17 -44.52 1.64
C SER A 57 -16.13 -45.91 1.00
N ILE A 58 -16.40 -46.04 -0.30
CA ILE A 58 -16.35 -47.31 -1.03
C ILE A 58 -14.94 -47.53 -1.58
N ALA A 59 -14.32 -46.51 -2.18
CA ALA A 59 -12.97 -46.56 -2.71
C ALA A 59 -11.93 -46.94 -1.65
N SER A 60 -12.05 -46.40 -0.42
CA SER A 60 -11.15 -46.71 0.70
C SER A 60 -11.18 -48.18 1.16
N ARG A 61 -12.19 -48.96 0.73
CA ARG A 61 -12.31 -50.40 1.00
C ARG A 61 -11.70 -51.25 -0.12
N ASN A 62 -10.91 -50.65 -1.02
CA ASN A 62 -10.36 -51.27 -2.24
C ASN A 62 -11.44 -51.79 -3.21
N LEU A 63 -12.60 -51.13 -3.25
CA LEU A 63 -13.73 -51.49 -4.12
C LEU A 63 -13.97 -50.40 -5.18
N LEU A 64 -12.93 -50.04 -5.94
CA LEU A 64 -13.00 -48.95 -6.92
C LEU A 64 -14.08 -49.19 -7.99
N ASP A 65 -14.22 -50.43 -8.48
CA ASP A 65 -15.26 -50.78 -9.45
C ASP A 65 -16.68 -50.49 -8.92
N GLN A 66 -16.93 -50.79 -7.63
CA GLN A 66 -18.23 -50.51 -6.99
C GLN A 66 -18.45 -49.01 -6.75
N ALA A 67 -17.38 -48.24 -6.50
CA ALA A 67 -17.45 -46.80 -6.36
C ALA A 67 -17.77 -46.12 -7.71
N VAL A 68 -17.24 -46.67 -8.81
CA VAL A 68 -17.56 -46.25 -10.18
C VAL A 68 -19.00 -46.59 -10.53
N ASP A 69 -19.47 -47.80 -10.19
CA ASP A 69 -20.87 -48.18 -10.39
C ASP A 69 -21.84 -47.24 -9.67
N LEU A 70 -21.55 -46.89 -8.41
CA LEU A 70 -22.32 -45.89 -7.66
C LEU A 70 -22.34 -44.52 -8.36
N LEU A 71 -21.20 -44.09 -8.92
CA LEU A 71 -21.13 -42.83 -9.66
C LEU A 71 -22.01 -42.87 -10.91
N VAL A 72 -22.08 -43.99 -11.62
CA VAL A 72 -22.97 -44.17 -12.78
C VAL A 72 -24.44 -44.14 -12.36
N GLU A 73 -24.79 -44.72 -11.20
CA GLU A 73 -26.14 -44.65 -10.65
C GLU A 73 -26.53 -43.23 -10.21
N CYS A 74 -25.60 -42.51 -9.58
CA CYS A 74 -25.82 -41.15 -9.08
C CYS A 74 -25.77 -40.07 -10.19
N LEU A 75 -24.99 -40.30 -11.25
CA LEU A 75 -24.82 -39.44 -12.42
C LEU A 75 -25.05 -40.25 -13.71
N PRO A 76 -26.31 -40.65 -14.00
CA PRO A 76 -26.64 -41.41 -15.20
C PRO A 76 -26.44 -40.55 -16.45
N ASP A 77 -26.19 -41.19 -17.60
CA ASP A 77 -25.91 -40.51 -18.87
C ASP A 77 -26.95 -39.45 -19.23
N GLN A 78 -28.24 -39.75 -19.01
CA GLN A 78 -29.36 -38.84 -19.25
C GLN A 78 -29.24 -37.54 -18.44
N LEU A 79 -28.72 -37.61 -17.22
CA LEU A 79 -28.53 -36.45 -16.37
C LEU A 79 -27.36 -35.58 -16.85
N VAL A 80 -26.25 -36.19 -17.24
CA VAL A 80 -25.10 -35.44 -17.80
C VAL A 80 -25.46 -34.80 -19.14
N PHE A 81 -26.25 -35.47 -19.99
CA PHE A 81 -26.77 -34.86 -21.21
C PHE A 81 -27.67 -33.66 -20.91
N LYS A 82 -28.54 -33.78 -19.90
CA LYS A 82 -29.35 -32.65 -19.43
C LYS A 82 -28.49 -31.49 -18.95
N PHE A 83 -27.38 -31.73 -18.25
CA PHE A 83 -26.42 -30.69 -17.86
C PHE A 83 -25.86 -29.93 -19.08
N SER A 84 -25.48 -30.65 -20.14
CA SER A 84 -25.02 -30.04 -21.40
C SER A 84 -26.13 -29.20 -22.06
N GLU A 85 -27.36 -29.71 -22.13
CA GLU A 85 -28.49 -28.98 -22.71
C GLU A 85 -28.83 -27.71 -21.91
N ASP A 86 -28.90 -27.81 -20.58
CA ASP A 86 -29.21 -26.70 -19.69
C ASP A 86 -28.14 -25.59 -19.76
N LEU A 87 -26.86 -25.96 -19.71
CA LEU A 87 -25.75 -25.01 -19.84
C LEU A 87 -25.66 -24.40 -21.23
N ARG A 88 -25.85 -25.19 -22.29
CA ARG A 88 -25.89 -24.69 -23.67
C ARG A 88 -27.01 -23.67 -23.86
N GLY A 89 -28.23 -24.00 -23.44
CA GLY A 89 -29.37 -23.09 -23.54
C GLY A 89 -29.18 -21.82 -22.69
N ALA A 90 -28.52 -21.92 -21.52
CA ALA A 90 -28.17 -20.76 -20.72
C ALA A 90 -27.12 -19.87 -21.40
N CYS A 91 -26.10 -20.47 -22.03
CA CYS A 91 -25.10 -19.75 -22.82
C CYS A 91 -25.74 -19.02 -24.00
N GLU A 92 -26.59 -19.68 -24.78
CA GLU A 92 -27.28 -19.10 -25.94
C GLU A 92 -28.13 -17.87 -25.56
N ARG A 93 -28.91 -17.96 -24.48
CA ARG A 93 -29.72 -16.83 -23.98
C ARG A 93 -28.88 -15.64 -23.54
N ARG A 94 -27.63 -15.86 -23.13
CA ARG A 94 -26.70 -14.84 -22.63
C ARG A 94 -25.68 -14.39 -23.67
N GLY A 95 -25.76 -14.88 -24.92
CA GLY A 95 -24.81 -14.56 -25.98
C GLY A 95 -23.42 -15.19 -25.82
N ILE A 96 -23.29 -16.23 -25.00
CA ILE A 96 -22.01 -16.91 -24.70
C ILE A 96 -21.77 -18.02 -25.71
N ARG A 97 -20.54 -18.14 -26.22
CA ARG A 97 -20.18 -19.22 -27.16
C ARG A 97 -19.94 -20.53 -26.43
N TYR A 98 -20.91 -21.44 -26.50
CA TYR A 98 -20.76 -22.80 -25.96
C TYR A 98 -19.88 -23.68 -26.88
N ARG A 99 -18.83 -24.28 -26.32
CA ARG A 99 -17.80 -25.03 -27.07
C ARG A 99 -17.89 -26.56 -26.91
N GLY A 100 -18.94 -27.09 -26.27
CA GLY A 100 -19.09 -28.52 -26.02
C GLY A 100 -18.09 -29.09 -25.00
N ARG A 101 -17.65 -28.26 -24.04
CA ARG A 101 -16.69 -28.65 -23.01
C ARG A 101 -17.07 -28.03 -21.68
N PHE A 102 -16.73 -28.74 -20.61
CA PHE A 102 -16.90 -28.30 -19.23
C PHE A 102 -15.56 -28.01 -18.56
N LEU A 103 -15.62 -27.11 -17.60
CA LEU A 103 -14.61 -26.87 -16.59
C LEU A 103 -15.14 -27.39 -15.25
N LEU A 104 -14.51 -28.42 -14.71
CA LEU A 104 -14.82 -28.97 -13.39
C LEU A 104 -13.87 -28.37 -12.37
N ARG A 105 -14.42 -27.65 -11.41
CA ARG A 105 -13.67 -26.94 -10.36
C ARG A 105 -14.00 -27.55 -9.00
N THR A 106 -12.97 -27.93 -8.26
CA THR A 106 -13.13 -28.31 -6.85
C THR A 106 -13.57 -27.10 -6.01
N SER A 107 -14.38 -27.36 -4.98
CA SER A 107 -14.94 -26.36 -4.05
C SER A 107 -14.96 -26.94 -2.64
N GLY A 108 -14.05 -26.49 -1.78
CA GLY A 108 -13.91 -26.98 -0.40
C GLY A 108 -14.67 -26.12 0.63
N PRO A 109 -15.15 -26.68 1.76
CA PRO A 109 -15.87 -25.92 2.78
C PRO A 109 -14.98 -24.95 3.58
N ASP A 110 -13.70 -25.28 3.76
CA ASP A 110 -12.71 -24.44 4.47
C ASP A 110 -11.82 -23.62 3.52
N GLU A 111 -12.20 -23.53 2.25
CA GLU A 111 -11.43 -22.84 1.20
C GLU A 111 -11.63 -21.32 1.29
N GLY A 112 -10.97 -20.71 2.27
CA GLY A 112 -10.98 -19.25 2.43
C GLY A 112 -10.02 -18.54 1.48
N ILE A 113 -10.02 -17.22 1.61
CA ILE A 113 -9.17 -16.26 0.89
C ILE A 113 -7.66 -16.58 0.95
N ASP A 114 -7.21 -17.28 1.99
CA ASP A 114 -5.80 -17.63 2.19
C ASP A 114 -5.37 -18.92 1.46
N MET A 115 -6.32 -19.73 0.99
CA MET A 115 -6.07 -21.03 0.35
C MET A 115 -6.27 -20.99 -1.19
N ARG A 116 -6.33 -19.78 -1.76
CA ARG A 116 -6.52 -19.56 -3.21
C ARG A 116 -5.36 -20.17 -4.01
N GLY A 117 -5.68 -20.74 -5.19
CA GLY A 117 -4.71 -21.33 -6.11
C GLY A 117 -4.26 -22.76 -5.79
N LEU A 118 -4.73 -23.35 -4.68
CA LEU A 118 -4.42 -24.73 -4.29
C LEU A 118 -5.33 -25.79 -4.94
N LEU A 119 -6.30 -25.37 -5.75
CA LEU A 119 -7.37 -26.23 -6.24
C LEU A 119 -7.23 -26.66 -7.71
N THR A 120 -7.56 -27.93 -7.97
CA THR A 120 -7.58 -28.51 -9.30
C THR A 120 -8.81 -28.04 -10.08
N SER A 121 -8.57 -27.41 -11.24
CA SER A 121 -9.57 -27.15 -12.27
C SER A 121 -9.23 -28.00 -13.49
N ILE A 122 -10.12 -28.88 -13.92
CA ILE A 122 -9.87 -29.80 -15.04
C ILE A 122 -10.89 -29.58 -16.14
N GLU A 123 -10.41 -29.42 -17.37
CA GLU A 123 -11.23 -29.35 -18.57
C GLU A 123 -11.59 -30.77 -19.04
N CYS A 124 -12.85 -30.97 -19.45
CA CYS A 124 -13.30 -32.20 -20.09
C CYS A 124 -14.34 -31.93 -21.17
N ALA A 125 -14.58 -32.91 -22.05
CA ALA A 125 -15.71 -32.87 -22.97
C ALA A 125 -17.03 -32.99 -22.20
N ASP A 126 -18.12 -32.47 -22.77
CA ASP A 126 -19.45 -32.44 -22.15
C ASP A 126 -20.24 -33.76 -22.29
N ASP A 127 -19.53 -34.88 -22.50
CA ASP A 127 -20.10 -36.22 -22.58
C ASP A 127 -20.00 -36.97 -21.23
N PRO A 128 -20.91 -37.93 -20.97
CA PRO A 128 -20.95 -38.65 -19.69
C PRO A 128 -19.65 -39.37 -19.30
N ALA A 129 -18.92 -39.93 -20.26
CA ALA A 129 -17.70 -40.69 -19.98
C ALA A 129 -16.58 -39.75 -19.53
N SER A 130 -16.38 -38.64 -20.24
CA SER A 130 -15.37 -37.63 -19.90
C SER A 130 -15.63 -36.96 -18.55
N VAL A 131 -16.89 -36.61 -18.24
CA VAL A 131 -17.26 -36.00 -16.96
C VAL A 131 -16.97 -36.94 -15.80
N ARG A 132 -17.39 -38.20 -15.88
CA ARG A 132 -17.15 -39.19 -14.81
C ARG A 132 -15.66 -39.48 -14.62
N ALA A 133 -14.91 -39.66 -15.70
CA ALA A 133 -13.46 -39.86 -15.63
C ALA A 133 -12.75 -38.69 -14.93
N THR A 134 -13.20 -37.46 -15.21
CA THR A 134 -12.64 -36.25 -14.60
C THR A 134 -12.99 -36.13 -13.11
N LEU A 135 -14.23 -36.46 -12.73
CA LEU A 135 -14.64 -36.50 -11.32
C LEU A 135 -13.82 -37.53 -10.51
N ILE A 136 -13.62 -38.73 -11.05
CA ILE A 136 -12.80 -39.77 -10.42
C ILE A 136 -11.38 -39.25 -10.20
N LYS A 137 -10.77 -38.65 -11.23
CA LYS A 137 -9.43 -38.07 -11.13
C LYS A 137 -9.33 -37.01 -10.02
N ILE A 138 -10.31 -36.11 -9.94
CA ILE A 138 -10.38 -35.07 -8.90
C ILE A 138 -10.46 -35.69 -7.50
N TRP A 139 -11.33 -36.67 -7.30
CA TRP A 139 -11.53 -37.29 -5.98
C TRP A 139 -10.37 -38.20 -5.56
N GLU A 140 -9.74 -38.91 -6.49
CA GLU A 140 -8.51 -39.68 -6.21
C GLU A 140 -7.33 -38.78 -5.82
N GLU A 141 -7.21 -37.60 -6.42
CA GLU A 141 -6.19 -36.61 -6.07
C GLU A 141 -6.44 -36.04 -4.66
N ALA A 142 -7.68 -35.65 -4.38
CA ALA A 142 -8.11 -35.18 -3.05
C ALA A 142 -7.92 -36.24 -1.95
N THR A 143 -8.15 -37.51 -2.26
CA THR A 143 -7.94 -38.61 -1.29
C THR A 143 -6.45 -38.81 -1.00
N ARG A 144 -5.57 -38.61 -2.00
CA ARG A 144 -4.11 -38.75 -1.86
C ARG A 144 -3.45 -37.60 -1.12
N SER A 145 -4.00 -36.39 -1.18
CA SER A 145 -3.46 -35.21 -0.49
C SER A 145 -3.67 -35.25 1.04
N GLY A 146 -4.45 -36.20 1.56
CA GLY A 146 -4.71 -36.31 3.01
C GLY A 146 -5.71 -35.28 3.54
N GLU A 147 -6.39 -34.55 2.67
CA GLU A 147 -7.48 -33.64 3.06
C GLU A 147 -8.70 -34.46 3.47
N HIS A 148 -8.86 -34.67 4.79
CA HIS A 148 -9.89 -35.53 5.38
C HIS A 148 -11.35 -35.01 5.27
N ARG A 149 -11.66 -34.08 4.36
CA ARG A 149 -13.02 -33.54 4.19
C ARG A 149 -13.51 -33.75 2.77
N ALA A 150 -14.78 -34.12 2.65
CA ALA A 150 -15.43 -34.27 1.36
C ALA A 150 -15.52 -32.95 0.59
N ILE A 151 -15.51 -33.05 -0.73
CA ILE A 151 -15.28 -31.92 -1.63
C ILE A 151 -16.45 -31.86 -2.60
N ALA A 152 -16.99 -30.65 -2.79
CA ALA A 152 -18.00 -30.37 -3.78
C ALA A 152 -17.35 -29.99 -5.12
N VAL A 153 -18.12 -30.11 -6.21
CA VAL A 153 -17.62 -29.80 -7.56
C VAL A 153 -18.56 -28.82 -8.25
N VAL A 154 -17.99 -27.78 -8.85
CA VAL A 154 -18.68 -26.82 -9.71
C VAL A 154 -18.41 -27.18 -11.16
N ILE A 155 -19.46 -27.34 -11.97
CA ILE A 155 -19.39 -27.55 -13.41
C ILE A 155 -19.79 -26.27 -14.12
N GLN A 156 -18.92 -25.74 -14.96
CA GLN A 156 -19.15 -24.53 -15.76
C GLN A 156 -18.85 -24.82 -17.25
N PRO A 157 -19.43 -24.07 -18.20
CA PRO A 157 -18.96 -24.11 -19.58
C PRO A 157 -17.49 -23.67 -19.64
N MET A 158 -16.68 -24.31 -20.48
CA MET A 158 -15.30 -23.89 -20.70
C MET A 158 -15.27 -22.57 -21.47
N LEU A 159 -14.82 -21.50 -20.80
CA LEU A 159 -14.65 -20.17 -21.37
C LEU A 159 -13.19 -19.96 -21.77
N VAL A 160 -12.96 -19.31 -22.90
CA VAL A 160 -11.61 -18.95 -23.37
C VAL A 160 -11.38 -17.49 -23.03
N ALA A 161 -10.62 -17.24 -21.97
CA ALA A 161 -10.31 -15.89 -21.50
C ALA A 161 -9.43 -15.16 -22.52
N SER A 162 -9.85 -13.95 -22.90
CA SER A 162 -9.04 -12.96 -23.62
C SER A 162 -8.28 -12.03 -22.66
N ALA A 163 -8.80 -11.88 -21.45
CA ALA A 163 -8.12 -11.31 -20.30
C ALA A 163 -8.65 -11.95 -19.02
N GLU A 164 -7.88 -11.83 -17.94
CA GLU A 164 -8.25 -12.33 -16.62
C GLU A 164 -7.64 -11.46 -15.54
N GLY A 165 -8.14 -11.56 -14.31
CA GLY A 165 -7.57 -10.81 -13.22
C GLY A 165 -8.33 -10.91 -11.91
N HIS A 166 -7.88 -10.08 -10.97
CA HIS A 166 -8.42 -9.94 -9.64
C HIS A 166 -8.96 -8.52 -9.43
N LEU A 167 -10.04 -8.42 -8.66
CA LEU A 167 -10.61 -7.17 -8.21
C LEU A 167 -10.87 -7.28 -6.70
N SER A 168 -10.20 -6.46 -5.90
CA SER A 168 -10.17 -6.63 -4.45
C SER A 168 -10.29 -5.31 -3.71
N ASN A 169 -11.05 -5.31 -2.61
CA ASN A 169 -10.97 -4.28 -1.58
C ASN A 169 -10.57 -4.89 -0.24
N GLU A 170 -9.86 -6.02 -0.19
CA GLU A 170 -9.33 -6.64 1.03
C GLU A 170 -8.56 -5.63 1.90
N ARG A 171 -8.39 -5.91 3.19
CA ARG A 171 -7.58 -5.05 4.07
C ARG A 171 -6.13 -4.95 3.60
N ARG A 172 -5.59 -5.98 2.94
CA ARG A 172 -4.25 -5.93 2.31
C ARG A 172 -4.11 -4.85 1.24
N VAL A 173 -5.22 -4.48 0.59
CA VAL A 173 -5.24 -3.49 -0.49
C VAL A 173 -5.21 -2.08 0.08
N ALA A 174 -6.10 -1.79 1.03
CA ALA A 174 -6.24 -0.45 1.58
C ALA A 174 -6.93 -0.44 2.95
N ARG A 175 -6.52 0.51 3.80
CA ARG A 175 -7.13 0.75 5.11
C ARG A 175 -8.62 1.07 5.03
N ARG A 176 -9.04 1.85 4.03
CA ARG A 176 -10.46 2.17 3.75
C ARG A 176 -11.08 1.09 2.87
N ASN A 177 -12.37 0.84 3.05
CA ASN A 177 -13.12 -0.22 2.34
C ASN A 177 -13.67 0.20 0.98
N ASP A 178 -13.58 1.49 0.66
CA ASP A 178 -13.98 2.07 -0.61
C ASP A 178 -12.82 2.22 -1.61
N ILE A 179 -11.62 1.78 -1.24
CA ILE A 179 -10.48 1.72 -2.17
C ILE A 179 -10.37 0.28 -2.68
N TRP A 180 -10.38 0.16 -4.00
CA TRP A 180 -10.29 -1.10 -4.72
C TRP A 180 -8.98 -1.16 -5.50
N LEU A 181 -8.47 -2.37 -5.70
CA LEU A 181 -7.33 -2.71 -6.54
C LEU A 181 -7.81 -3.64 -7.64
N CYS A 182 -7.56 -3.27 -8.89
CA CYS A 182 -7.68 -4.15 -10.04
C CYS A 182 -6.30 -4.63 -10.45
N GLU A 183 -6.13 -5.94 -10.55
CA GLU A 183 -4.94 -6.62 -11.05
C GLU A 183 -5.39 -7.36 -12.32
N ALA A 184 -4.99 -6.92 -13.51
CA ALA A 184 -5.52 -7.41 -14.78
C ALA A 184 -4.40 -7.87 -15.70
N ASN A 185 -4.55 -9.04 -16.34
CA ASN A 185 -3.70 -9.51 -17.42
C ASN A 185 -4.49 -9.46 -18.74
N VAL A 186 -4.17 -8.50 -19.60
CA VAL A 186 -4.86 -8.25 -20.88
C VAL A 186 -3.87 -8.42 -22.03
N LYS A 187 -4.01 -9.51 -22.80
CA LYS A 187 -3.12 -9.83 -23.94
C LYS A 187 -1.63 -9.85 -23.54
N GLY A 188 -1.31 -10.39 -22.36
CA GLY A 188 0.04 -10.43 -21.81
C GLY A 188 0.53 -9.11 -21.19
N ARG A 189 -0.26 -8.02 -21.25
CA ARG A 189 0.01 -6.79 -20.51
C ARG A 189 -0.61 -6.89 -19.14
N GLN A 190 0.21 -6.78 -18.10
CA GLN A 190 -0.29 -6.68 -16.74
C GLN A 190 -0.56 -5.22 -16.38
N LEU A 191 -1.71 -5.00 -15.75
CA LEU A 191 -2.22 -3.69 -15.34
C LEU A 191 -2.59 -3.78 -13.86
N LEU A 192 -2.11 -2.81 -13.09
CA LEU A 192 -2.36 -2.71 -11.66
C LEU A 192 -2.88 -1.31 -11.34
N GLU A 193 -4.16 -1.19 -10.98
CA GLU A 193 -4.82 0.10 -10.79
C GLU A 193 -5.57 0.15 -9.46
N ARG A 194 -5.26 1.16 -8.63
CA ARG A 194 -6.04 1.48 -7.43
C ARG A 194 -7.02 2.60 -7.73
N PHE A 195 -8.27 2.43 -7.32
CA PHE A 195 -9.31 3.43 -7.57
C PHE A 195 -10.37 3.45 -6.45
N THR A 196 -11.13 4.55 -6.39
CA THR A 196 -12.30 4.69 -5.53
C THR A 196 -13.53 4.75 -6.43
N PRO A 197 -14.46 3.78 -6.37
CA PRO A 197 -15.64 3.78 -7.20
C PRO A 197 -16.52 4.98 -6.85
N LYS A 198 -16.96 5.72 -7.87
CA LYS A 198 -17.89 6.85 -7.68
C LYS A 198 -19.20 6.38 -7.04
N PRO A 199 -19.79 7.15 -6.10
CA PRO A 199 -21.08 6.81 -5.50
C PRO A 199 -22.18 6.67 -6.55
N GLY A 200 -23.04 5.66 -6.40
CA GLY A 200 -24.20 5.44 -7.27
C GLY A 200 -24.78 4.03 -7.13
N VAL A 201 -26.00 3.85 -7.62
CA VAL A 201 -26.62 2.52 -7.71
C VAL A 201 -26.09 1.84 -8.97
N ALA A 202 -25.45 0.68 -8.82
CA ALA A 202 -25.12 -0.18 -9.95
C ALA A 202 -26.32 -1.08 -10.24
N ASP A 203 -26.82 -1.04 -11.47
CA ASP A 203 -27.85 -1.97 -11.95
C ASP A 203 -27.24 -3.37 -12.07
N ASP A 204 -27.86 -4.39 -11.48
CA ASP A 204 -27.46 -5.81 -11.54
C ASP A 204 -28.31 -6.63 -12.52
N GLN A 205 -29.30 -6.00 -13.17
CA GLN A 205 -30.24 -6.63 -14.10
C GLN A 205 -29.71 -6.71 -15.53
N MET A 206 -28.50 -6.23 -15.78
CA MET A 206 -27.86 -6.22 -17.10
C MET A 206 -26.53 -6.98 -17.08
N PRO A 207 -26.23 -7.78 -18.13
CA PRO A 207 -24.92 -8.43 -18.28
C PRO A 207 -23.79 -7.39 -18.40
N LEU A 208 -22.56 -7.80 -18.08
CA LEU A 208 -21.37 -6.96 -18.15
C LEU A 208 -20.74 -7.05 -19.56
N VAL A 209 -21.47 -6.57 -20.56
CA VAL A 209 -20.99 -6.57 -21.95
C VAL A 209 -19.85 -5.55 -22.10
N ALA A 210 -18.73 -6.02 -22.63
CA ALA A 210 -17.48 -5.29 -22.83
C ALA A 210 -16.86 -5.69 -24.18
N PRO A 211 -17.21 -5.01 -25.29
CA PRO A 211 -16.63 -5.27 -26.61
C PRO A 211 -15.18 -4.79 -26.72
N ASP A 212 -14.73 -3.91 -25.83
CA ASP A 212 -13.37 -3.38 -25.80
C ASP A 212 -12.83 -3.23 -24.36
N GLU A 213 -11.53 -2.93 -24.25
CA GLU A 213 -10.83 -2.78 -22.97
C GLU A 213 -11.38 -1.59 -22.14
N SER A 214 -11.88 -0.53 -22.77
CA SER A 214 -12.41 0.63 -22.04
C SER A 214 -13.69 0.26 -21.29
N LEU A 215 -14.60 -0.45 -21.98
CA LEU A 215 -15.83 -0.96 -21.38
C LEU A 215 -15.59 -2.10 -20.39
N LEU A 216 -14.51 -2.87 -20.54
CA LEU A 216 -14.06 -3.83 -19.52
C LEU A 216 -13.76 -3.12 -18.19
N PHE A 217 -12.94 -2.07 -18.21
CA PHE A 217 -12.62 -1.30 -17.01
C PHE A 217 -13.82 -0.56 -16.44
N GLU A 218 -14.71 -0.02 -17.29
CA GLU A 218 -15.96 0.57 -16.83
C GLU A 218 -16.86 -0.44 -16.09
N ASN A 219 -16.96 -1.67 -16.61
CA ASN A 219 -17.69 -2.74 -15.94
C ASN A 219 -17.02 -3.20 -14.64
N LEU A 220 -15.69 -3.25 -14.57
CA LEU A 220 -14.96 -3.52 -13.32
C LEU A 220 -15.24 -2.44 -12.26
N TRP A 221 -15.28 -1.16 -12.66
CA TRP A 221 -15.69 -0.07 -11.77
C TRP A 221 -17.16 -0.18 -11.34
N ARG A 222 -18.05 -0.63 -12.22
CA ARG A 222 -19.46 -0.91 -11.91
C ARG A 222 -19.59 -2.04 -10.88
N VAL A 223 -18.82 -3.12 -11.03
CA VAL A 223 -18.76 -4.23 -10.06
C VAL A 223 -18.26 -3.75 -8.70
N ALA A 224 -17.16 -3.00 -8.66
CA ALA A 224 -16.63 -2.42 -7.43
C ALA A 224 -17.66 -1.50 -6.75
N ARG A 225 -18.38 -0.67 -7.53
CA ARG A 225 -19.46 0.19 -7.03
C ARG A 225 -20.59 -0.62 -6.41
N TYR A 226 -21.02 -1.71 -7.05
CA TYR A 226 -22.09 -2.59 -6.55
C TYR A 226 -21.74 -3.15 -5.17
N TYR A 227 -20.56 -3.78 -5.06
CA TYR A 227 -20.16 -4.43 -3.81
C TYR A 227 -19.76 -3.45 -2.70
N SER A 228 -19.35 -2.23 -3.05
CA SER A 228 -19.05 -1.18 -2.05
C SER A 228 -20.28 -0.77 -1.22
N GLN A 229 -21.50 -0.95 -1.74
CA GLN A 229 -22.73 -0.57 -1.03
C GLN A 229 -22.96 -1.37 0.25
N ALA A 230 -22.55 -2.64 0.27
CA ALA A 230 -22.72 -3.52 1.43
C ALA A 230 -21.64 -3.34 2.51
N SER A 231 -20.68 -2.44 2.31
CA SER A 231 -19.51 -2.24 3.20
C SER A 231 -18.71 -3.52 3.49
N ARG A 232 -18.80 -4.52 2.60
CA ARG A 232 -18.08 -5.80 2.73
C ARG A 232 -16.69 -5.70 2.11
N ARG A 233 -15.75 -6.45 2.69
CA ARG A 233 -14.42 -6.68 2.16
C ARG A 233 -14.44 -7.99 1.39
N LEU A 234 -14.00 -7.95 0.14
CA LEU A 234 -14.16 -9.04 -0.81
C LEU A 234 -12.93 -9.12 -1.71
N HIS A 235 -12.72 -10.32 -2.21
CA HIS A 235 -11.87 -10.58 -3.37
C HIS A 235 -12.71 -11.22 -4.47
N LEU A 236 -12.54 -10.74 -5.70
CA LEU A 236 -13.23 -11.23 -6.88
C LEU A 236 -12.19 -11.68 -7.90
N GLU A 237 -12.39 -12.87 -8.47
CA GLU A 237 -11.69 -13.29 -9.68
C GLU A 237 -12.62 -13.06 -10.87
N TRP A 238 -12.04 -12.58 -11.96
CA TRP A 238 -12.79 -12.30 -13.17
C TRP A 238 -12.05 -12.74 -14.43
N ILE A 239 -12.82 -13.07 -15.45
CA ILE A 239 -12.34 -13.34 -16.80
C ILE A 239 -13.15 -12.52 -17.80
N TRP A 240 -12.50 -12.10 -18.87
CA TRP A 240 -13.13 -11.45 -20.01
C TRP A 240 -13.12 -12.42 -21.18
N ALA A 241 -14.29 -12.90 -21.58
CA ALA A 241 -14.47 -13.91 -22.62
C ALA A 241 -15.66 -13.57 -23.49
N ASP A 242 -15.50 -13.77 -24.81
CA ASP A 242 -16.57 -13.54 -25.80
C ASP A 242 -17.24 -12.15 -25.63
N GLU A 243 -16.43 -11.10 -25.42
CA GLU A 243 -16.87 -9.69 -25.20
C GLU A 243 -17.73 -9.47 -23.94
N ILE A 244 -17.66 -10.37 -22.95
CA ILE A 244 -18.41 -10.27 -21.70
C ILE A 244 -17.45 -10.47 -20.51
N LEU A 245 -17.60 -9.62 -19.50
CA LEU A 245 -16.91 -9.77 -18.21
C LEU A 245 -17.69 -10.75 -17.33
N PHE A 246 -17.01 -11.81 -16.89
CA PHE A 246 -17.55 -12.79 -15.96
C PHE A 246 -16.79 -12.76 -14.63
N LEU A 247 -17.54 -12.71 -13.54
CA LEU A 247 -17.04 -12.99 -12.20
C LEU A 247 -17.06 -14.50 -12.00
N VAL A 248 -15.90 -15.08 -11.69
CA VAL A 248 -15.72 -16.54 -11.60
C VAL A 248 -15.44 -17.02 -10.17
N GLN A 249 -15.16 -16.12 -9.25
CA GLN A 249 -15.01 -16.40 -7.82
C GLN A 249 -15.29 -15.14 -6.98
N LEU A 250 -15.89 -15.31 -5.81
CA LEU A 250 -16.13 -14.26 -4.81
C LEU A 250 -15.83 -14.83 -3.44
N ASP A 251 -14.79 -14.28 -2.82
CA ASP A 251 -14.33 -14.69 -1.49
C ASP A 251 -14.50 -13.51 -0.53
N PRO A 252 -15.41 -13.61 0.47
CA PRO A 252 -15.50 -12.59 1.50
C PRO A 252 -14.30 -12.67 2.44
N GLU A 253 -13.72 -11.51 2.77
CA GLU A 253 -12.66 -11.44 3.77
C GLU A 253 -13.27 -11.59 5.17
N VAL A 254 -12.76 -12.55 5.94
CA VAL A 254 -13.13 -12.72 7.35
C VAL A 254 -12.39 -11.67 8.17
N ALA A 255 -13.14 -10.84 8.90
CA ALA A 255 -12.54 -9.83 9.77
C ALA A 255 -11.75 -10.52 10.91
N ILE A 256 -10.45 -10.25 10.98
CA ILE A 256 -9.58 -10.72 12.04
C ILE A 256 -9.33 -9.56 13.01
N GLU A 257 -9.81 -9.68 14.25
CA GLU A 257 -9.43 -8.76 15.32
C GLU A 257 -8.04 -9.13 15.86
N GLY A 258 -7.16 -8.13 15.88
CA GLY A 258 -5.80 -8.27 16.32
C GLY A 258 -5.61 -8.01 17.80
N ALA A 259 -4.95 -8.93 18.51
CA ALA A 259 -4.47 -8.66 19.85
C ALA A 259 -3.30 -7.67 19.83
N ALA A 260 -3.18 -6.85 20.89
CA ALA A 260 -2.07 -5.92 21.01
C ALA A 260 -0.70 -6.63 20.90
N PRO A 261 0.28 -6.04 20.21
CA PRO A 261 1.64 -6.54 20.19
C PRO A 261 2.19 -6.71 21.61
N ALA A 262 2.97 -7.78 21.83
CA ALA A 262 3.50 -8.15 23.13
C ALA A 262 2.43 -8.31 24.23
N SER A 263 1.18 -8.66 23.89
CA SER A 263 0.09 -8.84 24.86
C SER A 263 0.30 -10.04 25.79
N ALA A 264 1.00 -11.09 25.33
CA ALA A 264 1.28 -12.28 26.13
C ALA A 264 2.13 -11.95 27.38
N TRP A 265 2.94 -10.91 27.31
CA TRP A 265 3.82 -10.45 28.38
C TRP A 265 3.27 -9.20 29.08
N ALA A 266 1.94 -9.08 29.13
CA ALA A 266 1.31 -7.89 29.70
C ALA A 266 1.42 -7.77 31.21
N SER A 267 1.46 -8.90 31.90
CA SER A 267 1.48 -9.02 33.36
C SER A 267 2.85 -9.45 33.89
N SER A 268 3.93 -9.21 33.13
CA SER A 268 5.28 -9.60 33.55
C SER A 268 5.57 -9.04 34.94
N PRO A 269 6.04 -9.89 35.87
CA PRO A 269 6.23 -9.48 37.25
C PRO A 269 7.24 -8.32 37.34
N PRO A 270 6.97 -7.30 38.18
CA PRO A 270 7.92 -6.23 38.41
C PRO A 270 9.22 -6.81 38.97
N LEU A 271 10.34 -6.35 38.44
CA LEU A 271 11.64 -6.90 38.80
C LEU A 271 12.02 -6.51 40.23
N ALA A 272 12.54 -7.47 40.99
CA ALA A 272 13.28 -7.17 42.21
C ALA A 272 14.54 -6.35 41.86
N ALA A 273 14.91 -5.40 42.73
CA ALA A 273 16.11 -4.59 42.61
C ALA A 273 17.35 -5.47 42.35
N SER A 274 18.33 -4.95 41.60
CA SER A 274 19.56 -5.67 41.19
C SER A 274 20.15 -6.49 42.33
N SER A 275 19.94 -7.80 42.30
CA SER A 275 20.68 -8.73 43.15
C SER A 275 22.12 -8.74 42.65
N ARG A 276 23.10 -8.58 43.54
CA ARG A 276 24.48 -8.95 43.20
C ARG A 276 24.48 -10.45 42.94
N PHE A 277 24.83 -10.84 41.72
CA PHE A 277 25.04 -12.23 41.33
C PHE A 277 26.45 -12.66 41.73
N GLU A 278 26.64 -13.94 42.02
CA GLU A 278 27.90 -14.47 42.58
C GLU A 278 28.89 -14.85 41.48
N VAL A 279 28.40 -15.35 40.35
CA VAL A 279 29.19 -15.79 39.19
C VAL A 279 28.93 -14.92 37.96
N VAL A 280 27.69 -14.48 37.78
CA VAL A 280 27.30 -13.68 36.62
C VAL A 280 27.75 -12.22 36.80
N GLY A 281 28.79 -11.80 36.08
CA GLY A 281 29.37 -10.47 36.18
C GLY A 281 28.53 -9.38 35.51
N LEU A 282 28.58 -8.15 36.02
CA LEU A 282 28.03 -6.98 35.33
C LEU A 282 28.98 -6.53 34.23
N ALA A 283 28.46 -6.32 33.02
CA ALA A 283 29.27 -5.91 31.88
C ALA A 283 29.94 -4.53 32.08
N SER A 284 29.37 -3.67 32.92
CA SER A 284 29.92 -2.34 33.25
C SER A 284 31.25 -2.40 34.00
N ASP A 285 31.57 -3.53 34.61
CA ASP A 285 32.70 -3.67 35.52
C ASP A 285 33.98 -4.14 34.80
N ALA A 286 33.88 -4.44 33.49
CA ALA A 286 34.98 -4.89 32.65
C ALA A 286 35.21 -3.93 31.47
N GLU A 287 36.45 -3.84 30.97
CA GLU A 287 36.73 -3.09 29.74
C GLU A 287 36.02 -3.75 28.55
N PRO A 288 35.31 -2.99 27.70
CA PRO A 288 34.60 -3.53 26.55
C PRO A 288 35.60 -3.96 25.47
N THR A 289 35.74 -5.28 25.27
CA THR A 289 36.63 -5.86 24.24
C THR A 289 35.89 -6.28 22.96
N SER A 290 34.56 -6.25 22.96
CA SER A 290 33.70 -6.59 21.82
C SER A 290 32.76 -5.46 21.44
N GLN A 291 32.36 -5.43 20.16
CA GLN A 291 31.50 -4.38 19.62
C GLN A 291 30.17 -4.22 20.38
N LYS A 292 29.53 -5.30 20.82
CA LYS A 292 28.25 -5.18 21.54
C LYS A 292 28.38 -4.48 22.90
N LEU A 293 29.54 -4.60 23.55
CA LEU A 293 29.83 -3.92 24.81
C LEU A 293 30.27 -2.47 24.58
N LEU A 294 31.09 -2.22 23.55
CA LEU A 294 31.50 -0.86 23.15
C LEU A 294 30.28 0.03 22.87
N VAL A 295 29.32 -0.50 22.12
CA VAL A 295 28.07 0.19 21.79
C VAL A 295 27.29 0.63 23.03
N GLN A 296 27.23 -0.19 24.09
CA GLN A 296 26.53 0.21 25.33
C GLN A 296 27.27 1.32 26.08
N ARG A 297 28.61 1.34 26.02
CA ARG A 297 29.41 2.41 26.60
C ARG A 297 29.20 3.73 25.84
N GLU A 298 29.21 3.69 24.51
CA GLU A 298 28.96 4.85 23.66
C GLU A 298 27.58 5.46 23.91
N TYR A 299 26.55 4.62 24.09
CA TYR A 299 25.22 5.07 24.50
C TYR A 299 25.25 5.79 25.85
N ALA A 300 25.93 5.24 26.85
CA ALA A 300 26.03 5.88 28.16
C ALA A 300 26.76 7.23 28.08
N GLU A 301 27.83 7.34 27.29
CA GLU A 301 28.59 8.58 27.08
C GLU A 301 27.76 9.67 26.40
N LEU A 302 26.82 9.30 25.52
CA LEU A 302 25.88 10.21 24.88
C LEU A 302 24.61 10.51 25.70
N GLY A 303 24.50 9.94 26.91
CA GLY A 303 23.30 10.06 27.74
C GLY A 303 22.08 9.31 27.19
N LEU A 304 22.29 8.37 26.26
CA LEU A 304 21.25 7.48 25.76
C LEU A 304 20.97 6.35 26.76
N PRO A 305 19.73 5.83 26.80
CA PRO A 305 19.42 4.73 27.69
C PRO A 305 20.16 3.45 27.31
N THR A 306 20.63 2.71 28.31
CA THR A 306 21.38 1.46 28.13
C THR A 306 20.67 0.28 28.74
N ALA A 307 21.00 -0.92 28.26
CA ALA A 307 20.52 -2.16 28.84
C ALA A 307 21.52 -2.67 29.87
N THR A 308 21.03 -3.24 30.98
CA THR A 308 21.88 -3.99 31.89
C THR A 308 22.27 -5.32 31.25
N LEU A 309 23.54 -5.43 30.86
CA LEU A 309 24.13 -6.66 30.35
C LEU A 309 24.92 -7.36 31.45
N TYR A 310 24.83 -8.68 31.44
CA TYR A 310 25.61 -9.56 32.28
C TYR A 310 26.51 -10.45 31.42
N VAL A 311 27.67 -10.83 31.94
CA VAL A 311 28.71 -11.54 31.18
C VAL A 311 29.08 -12.83 31.87
N ILE A 312 29.24 -13.88 31.06
CA ILE A 312 29.91 -15.13 31.44
C ILE A 312 31.05 -15.34 30.43
N HIS A 313 32.28 -15.49 30.90
CA HIS A 313 33.44 -15.68 30.03
C HIS A 313 33.51 -17.12 29.49
N GLY A 314 33.98 -17.26 28.23
CA GLY A 314 34.16 -18.57 27.60
C GLY A 314 35.11 -19.47 28.39
N SER A 315 36.15 -18.91 28.99
CA SER A 315 37.10 -19.62 29.87
C SER A 315 36.42 -20.33 31.03
N ASP A 316 35.41 -19.71 31.64
CA ASP A 316 34.70 -20.22 32.81
C ASP A 316 33.73 -21.35 32.40
N LEU A 317 33.08 -21.20 31.24
CA LEU A 317 32.22 -22.24 30.68
C LEU A 317 33.02 -23.47 30.24
N VAL A 318 34.18 -23.28 29.61
CA VAL A 318 35.05 -24.39 29.19
C VAL A 318 35.65 -25.12 30.39
N SER A 319 36.10 -24.40 31.43
CA SER A 319 36.67 -25.01 32.63
C SER A 319 35.63 -25.80 33.44
N SER A 320 34.36 -25.39 33.41
CA SER A 320 33.25 -26.08 34.09
C SER A 320 33.03 -27.54 33.63
N LYS A 321 33.50 -27.93 32.42
CA LYS A 321 33.48 -29.33 31.94
C LYS A 321 34.37 -30.28 32.77
N THR A 322 35.31 -29.75 33.56
CA THR A 322 36.38 -30.53 34.22
C THR A 322 36.18 -30.80 35.73
N ASN A 323 34.92 -30.83 36.20
CA ASN A 323 34.48 -31.09 37.59
C ASN A 323 34.59 -29.93 38.61
N ASP A 324 34.33 -28.68 38.21
CA ASP A 324 34.05 -27.62 39.19
C ASP A 324 32.56 -27.61 39.58
N THR A 325 32.18 -28.48 40.52
CA THR A 325 30.78 -28.56 40.99
C THR A 325 30.31 -27.30 41.72
N GLY A 326 31.24 -26.50 42.27
CA GLY A 326 30.90 -25.26 42.99
C GLY A 326 30.47 -24.13 42.05
N PHE A 327 31.22 -23.93 40.96
CA PHE A 327 30.86 -22.94 39.94
C PHE A 327 29.48 -23.20 39.32
N LEU A 328 29.19 -24.46 38.96
CA LEU A 328 27.92 -24.84 38.35
C LEU A 328 26.72 -24.66 39.29
N GLU A 329 26.87 -24.94 40.58
CA GLU A 329 25.81 -24.71 41.58
C GLU A 329 25.50 -23.21 41.75
N LEU A 330 26.54 -22.38 41.82
CA LEU A 330 26.38 -20.92 41.92
C LEU A 330 25.79 -20.32 40.64
N LEU A 331 26.26 -20.78 39.47
CA LEU A 331 25.71 -20.37 38.18
C LEU A 331 24.22 -20.74 38.09
N ARG A 332 23.82 -21.97 38.44
CA ARG A 332 22.42 -22.39 38.48
C ARG A 332 21.57 -21.50 39.38
N ARG A 333 22.09 -21.09 40.53
CA ARG A 333 21.40 -20.20 41.47
C ARG A 333 21.19 -18.81 40.85
N ASP A 334 22.21 -18.23 40.24
CA ASP A 334 22.13 -16.94 39.56
C ASP A 334 21.12 -17.00 38.39
N LEU A 335 21.24 -18.01 37.52
CA LEU A 335 20.34 -18.24 36.39
C LEU A 335 18.89 -18.44 36.85
N GLY A 336 18.66 -19.20 37.93
CA GLY A 336 17.34 -19.44 38.52
C GLY A 336 16.63 -18.16 39.00
N ILE A 337 17.39 -17.11 39.33
CA ILE A 337 16.83 -15.79 39.63
C ILE A 337 16.53 -15.04 38.33
N MET A 338 17.44 -15.09 37.35
CA MET A 338 17.30 -14.35 36.10
C MET A 338 16.11 -14.85 35.25
N VAL A 339 15.92 -16.16 35.13
CA VAL A 339 14.87 -16.76 34.27
C VAL A 339 13.44 -16.40 34.70
N LYS A 340 13.22 -15.99 35.96
CA LYS A 340 11.90 -15.56 36.47
C LYS A 340 11.32 -14.36 35.71
N GLY A 341 12.18 -13.54 35.09
CA GLY A 341 11.79 -12.39 34.27
C GLY A 341 11.96 -12.60 32.76
N GLY A 342 12.33 -13.81 32.32
CA GLY A 342 12.78 -14.08 30.96
C GLY A 342 14.20 -13.58 30.70
N VAL A 343 15.04 -14.44 30.12
CA VAL A 343 16.44 -14.14 29.79
C VAL A 343 16.69 -14.39 28.32
N VAL A 344 17.48 -13.53 27.70
CA VAL A 344 18.02 -13.76 26.36
C VAL A 344 19.53 -13.89 26.49
N ALA A 345 20.06 -15.01 26.03
CA ALA A 345 21.49 -15.26 25.94
C ALA A 345 21.97 -15.01 24.50
N ARG A 346 23.11 -14.33 24.36
CA ARG A 346 23.74 -14.03 23.08
C ARG A 346 25.22 -14.33 23.16
N THR A 347 25.76 -14.90 22.10
CA THR A 347 27.20 -15.09 21.98
C THR A 347 27.87 -13.82 21.44
N ASP A 348 29.04 -13.52 21.96
CA ASP A 348 29.87 -12.39 21.55
C ASP A 348 31.34 -12.78 21.51
N ILE A 349 32.07 -12.22 20.55
CA ILE A 349 33.49 -12.51 20.29
C ILE A 349 34.23 -11.17 20.16
N ASP A 350 35.50 -11.14 20.54
CA ASP A 350 36.37 -9.97 20.38
C ASP A 350 36.63 -9.63 18.90
N GLY A 351 36.80 -8.33 18.62
CA GLY A 351 37.01 -7.81 17.27
C GLY A 351 35.72 -7.34 16.57
N ASP A 352 35.75 -7.34 15.23
CA ASP A 352 34.68 -6.81 14.37
C ASP A 352 33.36 -7.59 14.50
N ALA A 353 32.23 -6.91 14.27
CA ALA A 353 30.89 -7.52 14.28
C ALA A 353 30.81 -8.76 13.40
N GLN A 354 30.78 -9.92 14.05
CA GLN A 354 30.27 -11.13 13.43
C GLN A 354 28.75 -11.14 13.52
N PHE A 355 28.10 -11.01 12.37
CA PHE A 355 26.66 -11.11 12.27
C PHE A 355 26.20 -12.55 12.45
N MET A 356 25.10 -12.71 13.21
CA MET A 356 24.36 -13.97 13.41
C MET A 356 25.12 -15.05 14.19
N LEU A 357 25.82 -14.65 15.25
CA LEU A 357 26.28 -15.58 16.30
C LEU A 357 25.08 -16.24 17.02
N PRO A 358 25.27 -17.41 17.64
CA PRO A 358 24.23 -18.09 18.41
C PRO A 358 23.55 -17.19 19.44
N ARG A 359 22.26 -17.42 19.61
CA ARG A 359 21.40 -16.67 20.52
C ARG A 359 20.21 -17.55 20.89
N THR A 360 19.73 -17.40 22.10
CA THR A 360 18.43 -17.97 22.49
C THR A 360 17.27 -17.04 22.12
N SER A 361 16.07 -17.60 22.05
CA SER A 361 14.82 -16.83 22.19
C SER A 361 14.71 -16.26 23.62
N THR A 362 13.50 -16.07 24.13
CA THR A 362 13.29 -15.73 25.53
C THR A 362 13.23 -17.01 26.35
N VAL A 363 14.17 -17.18 27.28
CA VAL A 363 14.29 -18.41 28.07
C VAL A 363 13.72 -18.22 29.48
N LEU A 364 12.89 -19.17 29.88
CA LEU A 364 12.22 -19.24 31.19
C LEU A 364 12.69 -20.40 32.07
N SER A 365 13.60 -21.24 31.57
CA SER A 365 14.11 -22.44 32.25
C SER A 365 15.65 -22.42 32.29
N VAL A 366 16.22 -22.83 33.41
CA VAL A 366 17.68 -22.92 33.57
C VAL A 366 18.24 -24.01 32.66
N GLU A 367 17.54 -25.12 32.53
CA GLU A 367 17.94 -26.28 31.73
C GLU A 367 18.15 -25.91 30.25
N VAL A 368 17.30 -25.05 29.70
CA VAL A 368 17.43 -24.56 28.31
C VAL A 368 18.68 -23.68 28.15
N LEU A 369 19.00 -22.84 29.14
CA LEU A 369 20.24 -22.04 29.10
C LEU A 369 21.48 -22.92 29.21
N GLU A 370 21.47 -23.96 30.04
CA GLU A 370 22.58 -24.91 30.17
C GLU A 370 22.82 -25.68 28.86
N GLY A 371 21.73 -26.11 28.19
CA GLY A 371 21.81 -26.70 26.86
C GLY A 371 22.45 -25.75 25.85
N PHE A 372 21.99 -24.50 25.79
CA PHE A 372 22.56 -23.48 24.93
C PHE A 372 24.06 -23.21 25.21
N PHE A 373 24.48 -23.16 26.48
CA PHE A 373 25.89 -22.98 26.81
C PHE A 373 26.73 -24.16 26.33
N SER A 374 26.23 -25.38 26.48
CA SER A 374 26.89 -26.60 26.00
C SER A 374 27.08 -26.55 24.48
N ASP A 375 26.01 -26.22 23.74
CA ASP A 375 26.03 -26.09 22.27
C ASP A 375 27.03 -25.01 21.80
N VAL A 376 27.05 -23.85 22.48
CA VAL A 376 27.99 -22.77 22.16
C VAL A 376 29.43 -23.22 22.42
N VAL A 377 29.71 -23.89 23.54
CA VAL A 377 31.05 -24.37 23.85
C VAL A 377 31.51 -25.40 22.81
N GLU A 378 30.67 -26.39 22.48
CA GLU A 378 30.99 -27.39 21.45
C GLU A 378 31.26 -26.74 20.08
N ARG A 379 30.44 -25.75 19.71
CA ARG A 379 30.65 -24.98 18.49
C ARG A 379 31.98 -24.24 18.49
N MET A 380 32.30 -23.49 19.55
CA MET A 380 33.54 -22.72 19.64
C MET A 380 34.79 -23.60 19.63
N GLU A 381 34.73 -24.77 20.30
CA GLU A 381 35.78 -25.79 20.24
C GLU A 381 35.96 -26.33 18.81
N SER A 382 34.86 -26.62 18.10
CA SER A 382 34.89 -27.10 16.71
C SER A 382 35.48 -26.07 15.74
N GLU A 383 35.18 -24.79 15.96
CA GLU A 383 35.67 -23.64 15.19
C GLU A 383 37.08 -23.18 15.63
N ARG A 384 37.63 -23.78 16.70
CA ARG A 384 38.94 -23.49 17.30
C ARG A 384 39.11 -22.03 17.76
N VAL A 385 38.05 -21.46 18.33
CA VAL A 385 38.06 -20.11 18.90
C VAL A 385 38.67 -20.13 20.30
N ASP A 386 39.55 -19.19 20.62
CA ASP A 386 40.20 -19.08 21.94
C ASP A 386 39.16 -18.78 23.03
N PRO A 387 39.05 -19.59 24.11
CA PRO A 387 38.12 -19.36 25.22
C PRO A 387 38.21 -17.99 25.89
N ALA A 388 39.36 -17.32 25.84
CA ALA A 388 39.51 -15.96 26.36
C ALA A 388 38.85 -14.90 25.46
N SER A 389 38.69 -15.19 24.17
CA SER A 389 38.24 -14.24 23.15
C SER A 389 36.72 -14.18 22.95
N TRP A 390 35.95 -15.02 23.64
CA TRP A 390 34.49 -15.06 23.51
C TRP A 390 33.78 -15.12 24.86
N ARG A 391 32.50 -14.72 24.84
CA ARG A 391 31.65 -14.64 26.03
C ARG A 391 30.18 -14.85 25.69
N VAL A 392 29.40 -15.17 26.70
CA VAL A 392 27.94 -15.14 26.63
C VAL A 392 27.46 -13.89 27.34
N LEU A 393 26.73 -13.06 26.61
CA LEU A 393 26.01 -11.91 27.12
C LEU A 393 24.60 -12.34 27.49
N LEU A 394 24.22 -12.13 28.75
CA LEU A 394 22.87 -12.31 29.23
C LEU A 394 22.22 -10.94 29.43
N HIS A 395 20.98 -10.81 28.97
CA HIS A 395 20.17 -9.65 29.29
C HIS A 395 18.76 -10.09 29.63
N ARG A 396 18.08 -9.28 30.45
CA ARG A 396 16.65 -9.49 30.73
C ARG A 396 15.85 -9.33 29.44
N PHE A 397 14.78 -10.09 29.32
CA PHE A 397 13.87 -9.96 28.19
C PHE A 397 13.29 -8.54 28.14
N ILE A 398 13.30 -7.94 26.95
CA ILE A 398 12.78 -6.60 26.71
C ILE A 398 11.40 -6.76 26.06
N PRO A 399 10.29 -6.55 26.80
CA PRO A 399 8.93 -6.74 26.28
C PRO A 399 8.50 -5.51 25.46
N ALA A 400 9.18 -5.28 24.34
CA ALA A 400 8.89 -4.21 23.40
C ALA A 400 7.65 -4.55 22.56
N GLN A 401 6.80 -3.54 22.31
CA GLN A 401 5.65 -3.70 21.40
C GLN A 401 6.08 -3.64 19.94
N ALA A 402 7.14 -2.89 19.64
CA ALA A 402 7.66 -2.67 18.30
C ALA A 402 9.19 -2.57 18.34
N CYS A 403 9.77 -2.59 17.15
CA CYS A 403 11.18 -2.40 16.91
C CYS A 403 11.39 -1.44 15.72
N ALA A 404 12.55 -0.82 15.64
CA ALA A 404 12.92 0.04 14.53
C ALA A 404 14.40 -0.12 14.17
N TRP A 405 14.70 0.08 12.89
CA TRP A 405 16.02 0.43 12.40
C TRP A 405 16.01 1.88 11.95
N ALA A 406 17.02 2.64 12.32
CA ALA A 406 17.19 4.02 11.94
C ALA A 406 18.53 4.22 11.23
N TYR A 407 18.55 5.09 10.23
CA TYR A 407 19.73 5.50 9.48
C TYR A 407 19.85 7.02 9.54
N ALA A 408 21.02 7.49 9.98
CA ALA A 408 21.37 8.91 9.99
C ALA A 408 22.70 9.11 9.28
N ASP A 409 22.77 10.15 8.45
CA ASP A 409 24.00 10.64 7.86
C ASP A 409 24.34 11.99 8.53
N PRO A 410 25.57 12.20 9.04
CA PRO A 410 25.92 13.42 9.77
C PRO A 410 25.88 14.69 8.90
N THR A 411 25.80 14.55 7.58
CA THR A 411 25.74 15.69 6.62
C THR A 411 24.33 16.24 6.42
N THR A 412 23.28 15.53 6.87
CA THR A 412 21.88 15.90 6.69
C THR A 412 21.11 15.80 8.00
N ASP A 413 20.20 16.75 8.25
CA ASP A 413 19.31 16.71 9.42
C ASP A 413 18.18 15.66 9.28
N ARG A 414 18.16 14.87 8.20
CA ARG A 414 17.14 13.86 7.93
C ARG A 414 17.57 12.49 8.44
N VAL A 415 16.77 11.92 9.34
CA VAL A 415 16.92 10.54 9.82
C VAL A 415 15.81 9.69 9.25
N ARG A 416 16.18 8.61 8.56
CA ARG A 416 15.24 7.60 8.08
C ARG A 416 15.01 6.56 9.17
N ILE A 417 13.75 6.19 9.41
CA ILE A 417 13.36 5.21 10.43
C ILE A 417 12.38 4.22 9.80
N ASP A 418 12.69 2.93 9.87
CA ASP A 418 11.80 1.85 9.46
C ASP A 418 11.41 1.04 10.71
N SER A 419 10.11 0.89 11.00
CA SER A 419 9.61 0.23 12.21
C SER A 419 8.51 -0.79 11.94
N THR A 420 8.42 -1.83 12.78
CA THR A 420 7.34 -2.82 12.73
C THR A 420 7.03 -3.36 14.12
N TRP A 421 5.92 -4.09 14.25
CA TRP A 421 5.50 -4.70 15.51
C TRP A 421 6.40 -5.87 15.90
N GLY A 422 6.53 -6.12 17.20
CA GLY A 422 7.25 -7.28 17.72
C GLY A 422 8.79 -7.14 17.64
N VAL A 423 9.47 -8.25 17.34
CA VAL A 423 10.92 -8.35 17.44
C VAL A 423 11.67 -7.84 16.18
N PRO A 424 12.91 -7.32 16.32
CA PRO A 424 13.71 -6.74 15.23
C PRO A 424 13.87 -7.62 13.99
N GLU A 425 13.92 -8.94 14.17
CA GLU A 425 14.00 -9.90 13.06
C GLU A 425 12.77 -9.83 12.13
N GLY A 426 11.63 -9.30 12.59
CA GLY A 426 10.46 -9.06 11.75
C GLY A 426 10.72 -8.01 10.65
N LEU A 427 11.59 -7.03 10.89
CA LEU A 427 11.96 -6.01 9.89
C LEU A 427 12.77 -6.57 8.71
N ALA A 428 13.36 -7.75 8.88
CA ALA A 428 14.23 -8.37 7.87
C ALA A 428 13.45 -8.81 6.62
N TRP A 429 12.22 -9.29 6.82
CA TRP A 429 11.39 -9.86 5.75
C TRP A 429 9.95 -9.38 5.75
N GLY A 430 9.45 -8.85 6.88
CA GLY A 430 8.06 -8.43 7.04
C GLY A 430 7.81 -6.99 6.62
N SER A 431 6.55 -6.68 6.31
CA SER A 431 6.08 -5.31 6.11
C SER A 431 6.38 -4.43 7.33
N HIS A 432 6.71 -3.17 7.06
CA HIS A 432 7.10 -2.18 8.05
C HIS A 432 6.55 -0.81 7.66
N ASP A 433 6.50 0.09 8.63
CA ASP A 433 6.26 1.50 8.39
C ASP A 433 7.59 2.21 8.19
N SER A 434 7.60 3.27 7.38
CA SER A 434 8.81 4.04 7.08
C SER A 434 8.55 5.53 7.35
N PHE A 435 9.55 6.21 7.89
CA PHE A 435 9.46 7.61 8.32
C PHE A 435 10.74 8.36 7.98
N GLU A 436 10.60 9.65 7.68
CA GLU A 436 11.70 10.61 7.65
C GLU A 436 11.46 11.70 8.67
N VAL A 437 12.42 11.89 9.56
CA VAL A 437 12.30 12.75 10.74
C VAL A 437 13.46 13.72 10.75
N GLN A 438 13.18 15.00 11.00
CA GLN A 438 14.23 15.99 11.25
C GLN A 438 14.81 15.78 12.64
N SER A 439 16.13 15.63 12.76
CA SER A 439 16.78 15.36 14.04
C SER A 439 16.75 16.58 14.97
N SER A 440 16.80 17.79 14.40
CA SER A 440 16.80 19.05 15.13
C SER A 440 15.46 19.40 15.79
N THR A 441 14.35 19.18 15.09
CA THR A 441 12.99 19.53 15.55
C THR A 441 12.20 18.33 16.06
N GLY A 442 12.56 17.10 15.65
CA GLY A 442 11.77 15.89 15.87
C GLY A 442 10.52 15.81 14.99
N GLU A 443 10.35 16.72 14.02
CA GLU A 443 9.21 16.73 13.12
C GLU A 443 9.31 15.61 12.07
N VAL A 444 8.23 14.86 11.89
CA VAL A 444 8.14 13.81 10.88
C VAL A 444 7.67 14.41 9.57
N ALA A 445 8.57 14.57 8.61
CA ALA A 445 8.22 15.17 7.32
C ALA A 445 7.55 14.20 6.35
N LYS A 446 7.93 12.92 6.38
CA LYS A 446 7.35 11.92 5.48
C LYS A 446 7.01 10.65 6.24
N ARG A 447 5.88 10.04 5.89
CA ARG A 447 5.39 8.78 6.49
C ARG A 447 4.82 7.88 5.41
N SER A 448 5.22 6.62 5.44
CA SER A 448 4.60 5.54 4.67
C SER A 448 4.16 4.45 5.64
N ILE A 449 2.84 4.34 5.84
CA ILE A 449 2.24 3.30 6.67
C ILE A 449 1.82 2.15 5.77
N ARG A 450 2.41 0.97 5.98
CA ARG A 450 2.13 -0.23 5.16
C ARG A 450 1.19 -1.18 5.89
N TYR A 451 0.47 -1.98 5.10
CA TYR A 451 -0.28 -3.12 5.61
C TYR A 451 0.69 -4.18 6.17
N LYS A 452 0.59 -4.42 7.46
CA LYS A 452 1.33 -5.44 8.20
C LYS A 452 0.45 -6.67 8.33
N GLU A 453 0.57 -7.61 7.38
CA GLU A 453 -0.20 -8.86 7.41
C GLU A 453 0.06 -9.65 8.71
N GLY A 454 1.32 -9.71 9.11
CA GLY A 454 1.76 -10.28 10.36
C GLY A 454 3.10 -9.73 10.81
N TYR A 455 3.49 -10.13 12.01
CA TYR A 455 4.77 -9.80 12.63
C TYR A 455 5.26 -10.96 13.49
N LEU A 456 6.52 -10.94 13.90
CA LEU A 456 7.06 -11.91 14.85
C LEU A 456 6.78 -11.45 16.27
N ASP A 457 5.96 -12.20 17.01
CA ASP A 457 5.64 -11.95 18.42
C ASP A 457 6.33 -12.97 19.33
N VAL A 458 6.30 -12.71 20.64
CA VAL A 458 6.87 -13.60 21.65
C VAL A 458 5.75 -14.26 22.45
N GLY A 459 5.73 -15.60 22.44
CA GLY A 459 4.73 -16.43 23.11
C GLY A 459 4.89 -16.43 24.62
N PRO A 460 3.88 -16.91 25.37
CA PRO A 460 3.96 -17.04 26.83
C PRO A 460 5.17 -17.87 27.29
N ASP A 461 5.55 -18.87 26.50
CA ASP A 461 6.69 -19.76 26.78
C ASP A 461 8.03 -19.15 26.36
N GLY A 462 8.03 -17.95 25.75
CA GLY A 462 9.21 -17.23 25.31
C GLY A 462 9.67 -17.50 23.88
N ASP A 463 9.03 -18.46 23.22
CA ASP A 463 9.27 -18.77 21.81
C ASP A 463 8.74 -17.69 20.87
N TRP A 464 9.44 -17.53 19.76
CA TRP A 464 9.10 -16.54 18.75
C TRP A 464 8.25 -17.19 17.68
N PHE A 465 7.14 -16.57 17.33
CA PHE A 465 6.22 -17.13 16.36
C PHE A 465 5.62 -16.05 15.47
N PRO A 466 5.31 -16.37 14.20
CA PRO A 466 4.59 -15.47 13.32
C PRO A 466 3.16 -15.31 13.82
N LYS A 467 2.73 -14.06 13.99
CA LYS A 467 1.38 -13.69 14.44
C LYS A 467 0.74 -12.78 13.41
N ARG A 468 -0.50 -13.09 12.99
CA ARG A 468 -1.29 -12.16 12.16
C ARG A 468 -1.60 -10.89 12.95
N ALA A 469 -1.44 -9.74 12.32
CA ALA A 469 -1.61 -8.48 13.03
C ALA A 469 -3.06 -8.19 13.37
N GLY A 470 -3.98 -8.41 12.41
CA GLY A 470 -5.40 -8.13 12.54
C GLY A 470 -5.73 -6.65 12.73
N ALA A 471 -7.00 -6.28 12.62
CA ALA A 471 -7.43 -4.93 12.87
C ALA A 471 -7.34 -4.60 14.39
N PRO A 472 -6.87 -3.41 14.80
CA PRO A 472 -6.40 -2.30 13.96
C PRO A 472 -4.88 -2.32 13.66
N TRP A 473 -4.14 -3.31 14.17
CA TRP A 473 -2.67 -3.32 14.17
C TRP A 473 -2.03 -3.48 12.79
N ASP A 474 -2.74 -4.13 11.88
CA ASP A 474 -2.37 -4.26 10.47
C ASP A 474 -2.11 -2.92 9.76
N TRP A 475 -2.88 -1.87 10.06
CA TRP A 475 -2.74 -0.52 9.50
C TRP A 475 -2.36 0.56 10.52
N LYS A 476 -2.25 0.19 11.80
CA LYS A 476 -1.79 1.13 12.84
C LYS A 476 -0.29 1.36 12.68
N SER A 477 0.13 2.60 12.90
CA SER A 477 1.54 2.96 12.93
C SER A 477 2.23 2.28 14.11
N SER A 478 3.38 1.67 13.83
CA SER A 478 4.21 0.93 14.79
C SER A 478 5.05 1.79 15.73
N ALA A 479 5.15 3.09 15.45
CA ALA A 479 5.87 4.06 16.26
C ALA A 479 5.04 5.34 16.45
N THR A 480 5.15 5.96 17.61
CA THR A 480 4.55 7.28 17.88
C THR A 480 5.54 8.41 17.57
N ASP A 481 5.03 9.62 17.33
CA ASP A 481 5.85 10.81 17.01
C ASP A 481 6.91 11.09 18.09
N ALA A 482 6.53 10.94 19.36
CA ALA A 482 7.44 11.12 20.48
C ALA A 482 8.55 10.05 20.55
N GLN A 483 8.30 8.86 20.01
CA GLN A 483 9.31 7.80 19.88
C GLN A 483 10.20 8.07 18.66
N LEU A 484 9.60 8.43 17.52
CA LEU A 484 10.31 8.80 16.29
C LEU A 484 11.30 9.94 16.52
N ALA A 485 10.90 11.00 17.23
CA ALA A 485 11.78 12.11 17.59
C ALA A 485 12.98 11.66 18.44
N ARG A 486 12.76 10.75 19.40
CA ARG A 486 13.85 10.22 20.25
C ARG A 486 14.83 9.35 19.47
N ILE A 487 14.32 8.50 18.59
CA ILE A 487 15.13 7.67 17.70
C ILE A 487 15.96 8.57 16.79
N ALA A 488 15.34 9.57 16.16
CA ALA A 488 16.01 10.51 15.26
C ALA A 488 17.15 11.24 15.98
N HIS A 489 16.87 11.83 17.14
CA HIS A 489 17.87 12.53 17.93
C HIS A 489 19.03 11.61 18.35
N GLY A 490 18.71 10.42 18.89
CA GLY A 490 19.73 9.50 19.37
C GLY A 490 20.59 8.89 18.26
N THR A 491 19.99 8.53 17.12
CA THR A 491 20.72 7.98 15.98
C THR A 491 21.57 9.05 15.28
N PHE A 492 21.07 10.27 15.16
CA PHE A 492 21.86 11.38 14.63
C PHE A 492 23.04 11.75 15.54
N ALA A 493 22.84 11.76 16.86
CA ALA A 493 23.93 12.00 17.82
C ALA A 493 25.06 10.97 17.70
N LEU A 494 24.72 9.69 17.42
CA LEU A 494 25.70 8.65 17.12
C LEU A 494 26.46 8.95 15.81
N ALA A 495 25.74 9.29 14.74
CA ALA A 495 26.34 9.62 13.45
C ALA A 495 27.30 10.82 13.52
N VAL A 496 26.93 11.86 14.26
CA VAL A 496 27.78 13.05 14.48
C VAL A 496 29.03 12.71 15.29
N ARG A 497 28.89 11.87 16.33
CA ARG A 497 30.03 11.43 17.16
C ARG A 497 31.06 10.65 16.35
N GLU A 498 30.60 9.70 15.54
CA GLU A 498 31.45 8.83 14.72
C GLU A 498 31.88 9.51 13.40
N ASN A 499 31.29 10.68 13.09
CA ASN A 499 31.50 11.44 11.85
C ASN A 499 31.34 10.58 10.59
N CYS A 500 30.36 9.67 10.60
CA CYS A 500 30.02 8.80 9.48
C CYS A 500 28.55 8.33 9.55
N PRO A 501 27.98 7.89 8.41
CA PRO A 501 26.62 7.35 8.39
C PRO A 501 26.45 6.17 9.36
N THR A 502 25.39 6.22 10.17
CA THR A 502 25.18 5.27 11.26
C THR A 502 23.80 4.63 11.17
N HIS A 503 23.79 3.30 11.29
CA HIS A 503 22.57 2.50 11.44
C HIS A 503 22.40 2.09 12.90
N ALA A 504 21.23 2.33 13.48
CA ALA A 504 20.93 1.96 14.87
C ALA A 504 19.61 1.20 14.99
N MET A 505 19.60 0.13 15.80
CA MET A 505 18.41 -0.63 16.14
C MET A 505 17.85 -0.18 17.48
N TRP A 506 16.52 -0.03 17.53
CA TRP A 506 15.77 0.43 18.70
C TRP A 506 14.62 -0.52 19.05
N PHE A 507 14.39 -0.69 20.34
CA PHE A 507 13.16 -1.25 20.89
C PHE A 507 12.19 -0.13 21.27
N LEU A 508 10.90 -0.31 20.95
CA LEU A 508 9.86 0.71 21.09
C LEU A 508 8.65 0.21 21.88
N GLY A 509 7.99 1.14 22.59
CA GLY A 509 6.78 0.84 23.35
C GLY A 509 7.04 -0.13 24.49
N ILE A 510 8.24 -0.08 25.07
CA ILE A 510 8.62 -0.97 26.17
C ILE A 510 7.77 -0.64 27.39
N ARG A 511 7.13 -1.66 27.96
CA ARG A 511 6.12 -1.45 29.01
C ARG A 511 6.73 -0.80 30.27
N PRO A 512 6.00 0.14 30.90
CA PRO A 512 6.34 0.62 32.23
C PRO A 512 6.47 -0.54 33.22
N ASN A 513 7.39 -0.43 34.18
CA ASN A 513 7.71 -1.45 35.22
C ASN A 513 8.55 -2.66 34.75
N SER A 514 8.94 -2.73 33.47
CA SER A 514 9.90 -3.73 32.96
C SER A 514 11.36 -3.46 33.36
N GLY A 515 11.64 -2.32 33.99
CA GLY A 515 13.01 -1.85 34.29
C GLY A 515 13.72 -1.20 33.11
N HIS A 516 13.05 -1.05 31.96
CA HIS A 516 13.57 -0.41 30.76
C HIS A 516 12.77 0.87 30.42
N PRO A 517 13.40 1.85 29.75
CA PRO A 517 12.70 3.04 29.24
C PRO A 517 11.85 2.70 28.01
N ASP A 518 10.91 3.59 27.66
CA ASP A 518 9.97 3.38 26.53
C ASP A 518 10.66 3.13 25.18
N CYS A 519 11.80 3.79 24.95
CA CYS A 519 12.67 3.58 23.79
C CYS A 519 14.07 3.21 24.29
N LEU A 520 14.65 2.17 23.69
CA LEU A 520 15.97 1.67 24.07
C LEU A 520 16.79 1.36 22.81
N PRO A 521 17.90 2.08 22.55
CA PRO A 521 18.83 1.70 21.51
C PRO A 521 19.56 0.43 21.94
N TRP A 522 19.76 -0.49 21.00
CA TRP A 522 20.28 -1.82 21.30
C TRP A 522 21.62 -2.10 20.62
N PHE A 523 21.74 -1.73 19.35
CA PHE A 523 22.94 -2.01 18.56
C PHE A 523 23.07 -0.97 17.45
N HIS A 524 24.27 -0.51 17.15
CA HIS A 524 24.53 0.32 15.99
C HIS A 524 25.83 -0.09 15.29
N HIS A 525 25.96 0.30 14.02
CA HIS A 525 27.18 0.13 13.24
C HIS A 525 27.31 1.25 12.20
N THR A 526 28.55 1.46 11.76
CA THR A 526 28.98 2.54 10.86
C THR A 526 29.46 2.04 9.51
N ASN A 527 29.33 0.73 9.21
CA ASN A 527 29.77 0.20 7.92
C ASN A 527 29.15 0.98 6.76
N ASP A 528 30.00 1.53 5.90
CA ASP A 528 29.67 2.28 4.69
C ASP A 528 28.73 1.46 3.80
N LEU A 529 27.45 1.77 3.91
CA LEU A 529 26.43 1.29 3.00
C LEU A 529 25.99 2.53 2.25
N ASN A 530 26.66 2.83 1.12
CA ASN A 530 26.11 3.75 0.13
C ASN A 530 24.73 3.23 -0.25
N MET A 531 23.69 3.79 0.37
CA MET A 531 22.30 3.44 0.15
C MET A 531 21.85 4.07 -1.17
N GLU A 532 22.37 3.58 -2.28
CA GLU A 532 21.66 3.72 -3.55
C GLU A 532 20.48 2.75 -3.51
N LEU A 533 19.35 3.26 -3.03
CA LEU A 533 18.07 2.58 -3.11
C LEU A 533 17.74 2.38 -4.58
N THR A 534 17.60 1.11 -4.97
CA THR A 534 17.12 0.76 -6.30
C THR A 534 15.66 1.23 -6.42
N PRO A 535 15.23 1.77 -7.58
CA PRO A 535 13.87 2.26 -7.77
C PRO A 535 12.82 1.22 -7.36
N SER A 536 11.69 1.71 -6.86
CA SER A 536 10.51 0.91 -6.55
C SER A 536 10.10 0.04 -7.75
N ILE A 537 9.45 -1.08 -7.46
CA ILE A 537 8.94 -2.07 -8.41
C ILE A 537 7.71 -1.53 -9.17
N ASP A 538 7.45 -0.21 -9.16
CA ASP A 538 6.22 0.36 -9.72
C ASP A 538 6.00 -0.11 -11.17
N GLY A 539 4.99 -0.97 -11.35
CA GLY A 539 4.61 -1.57 -12.63
C GLY A 539 5.22 -2.92 -12.98
N ARG A 540 6.14 -3.50 -12.19
CA ARG A 540 6.61 -4.89 -12.41
C ARG A 540 5.81 -5.90 -11.60
N VAL A 541 5.56 -7.03 -12.22
CA VAL A 541 4.73 -8.11 -11.69
C VAL A 541 5.62 -9.06 -10.89
N ILE A 542 5.12 -9.46 -9.74
CA ILE A 542 5.73 -10.56 -8.98
C ILE A 542 5.13 -11.85 -9.50
N GLU A 543 5.96 -12.66 -10.16
CA GLU A 543 5.51 -13.90 -10.79
C GLU A 543 5.54 -15.07 -9.81
N ASN A 544 6.43 -15.03 -8.82
CA ASN A 544 6.63 -16.13 -7.88
C ASN A 544 6.86 -15.60 -6.46
N VAL A 545 6.23 -16.23 -5.48
CA VAL A 545 6.47 -15.99 -4.05
C VAL A 545 7.22 -17.19 -3.47
N VAL A 546 8.32 -16.94 -2.76
CA VAL A 546 9.20 -17.94 -2.18
C VAL A 546 9.15 -17.85 -0.66
N ARG A 547 8.60 -18.90 -0.03
CA ARG A 547 8.47 -19.06 1.42
C ARG A 547 9.35 -20.17 1.98
N SER A 548 9.67 -21.16 1.15
CA SER A 548 10.45 -22.34 1.55
C SER A 548 11.61 -22.62 0.60
N ARG A 549 12.53 -23.50 1.04
CA ARG A 549 13.62 -24.02 0.19
C ARG A 549 13.09 -24.81 -1.02
N GLU A 550 11.92 -25.45 -0.88
CA GLU A 550 11.30 -26.23 -1.95
C GLU A 550 10.72 -25.33 -3.04
N GLU A 551 10.07 -24.24 -2.64
CA GLU A 551 9.57 -23.22 -3.58
C GLU A 551 10.72 -22.54 -4.33
N LEU A 552 11.82 -22.23 -3.64
CA LEU A 552 13.02 -21.69 -4.31
C LEU A 552 13.60 -22.68 -5.34
N ARG A 553 13.61 -23.99 -5.03
CA ARG A 553 14.02 -25.02 -5.98
C ARG A 553 13.08 -25.14 -7.16
N ARG A 554 11.77 -24.93 -6.96
CA ARG A 554 10.78 -24.89 -8.05
C ARG A 554 11.06 -23.74 -9.00
N VAL A 555 11.33 -22.55 -8.47
CA VAL A 555 11.75 -21.38 -9.26
C VAL A 555 13.04 -21.69 -10.03
N GLU A 556 14.04 -22.31 -9.40
CA GLU A 556 15.27 -22.74 -10.07
C GLU A 556 14.98 -23.75 -11.20
N LEU A 557 14.06 -24.70 -11.01
CA LEU A 557 13.66 -25.66 -12.03
C LEU A 557 13.01 -24.97 -13.24
N LEU A 558 12.03 -24.09 -13.00
CA LEU A 558 11.33 -23.34 -14.05
C LEU A 558 12.30 -22.44 -14.84
N ALA A 559 13.22 -21.78 -14.15
CA ALA A 559 14.25 -20.97 -14.79
C ALA A 559 15.20 -21.81 -15.65
N ASN A 560 15.57 -23.02 -15.21
CA ASN A 560 16.37 -23.95 -16.04
C ASN A 560 15.62 -24.44 -17.30
N HIS A 561 14.29 -24.52 -17.26
CA HIS A 561 13.47 -24.89 -18.40
C HIS A 561 13.15 -23.71 -19.34
N GLY A 562 13.62 -22.50 -19.02
CA GLY A 562 13.37 -21.30 -19.82
C GLY A 562 11.95 -20.75 -19.67
N GLU A 563 11.23 -21.15 -18.63
CA GLU A 563 9.88 -20.64 -18.32
C GLU A 563 9.91 -19.33 -17.52
N ILE A 564 11.07 -18.97 -16.95
CA ILE A 564 11.30 -17.70 -16.26
C ILE A 564 12.39 -16.95 -17.01
N GLU A 565 12.08 -15.74 -17.48
CA GLU A 565 13.03 -14.90 -18.20
C GLU A 565 13.93 -14.11 -17.24
N PRO A 566 15.14 -13.72 -17.66
CA PRO A 566 15.96 -12.78 -16.91
C PRO A 566 15.22 -11.45 -16.68
N GLY A 567 15.23 -10.96 -15.44
CA GLY A 567 14.51 -9.75 -15.04
C GLY A 567 13.14 -9.99 -14.39
N CYS A 568 12.66 -11.24 -14.31
CA CYS A 568 11.48 -11.61 -13.55
C CYS A 568 11.65 -11.31 -12.05
N CYS A 569 10.57 -10.85 -11.41
CA CYS A 569 10.57 -10.50 -10.00
C CYS A 569 10.09 -11.68 -9.14
N ILE A 570 10.87 -12.03 -8.12
CA ILE A 570 10.52 -13.03 -7.11
C ILE A 570 10.36 -12.36 -5.75
N GLU A 571 9.23 -12.58 -5.09
CA GLU A 571 8.99 -12.08 -3.73
C GLU A 571 9.41 -13.12 -2.71
N VAL A 572 10.11 -12.70 -1.65
CA VAL A 572 10.63 -13.63 -0.64
C VAL A 572 10.00 -13.33 0.73
N ILE A 573 9.28 -14.32 1.26
CA ILE A 573 8.60 -14.28 2.56
C ILE A 573 8.93 -15.58 3.30
N PRO A 574 10.15 -15.72 3.84
CA PRO A 574 10.61 -16.99 4.37
C PRO A 574 9.80 -17.41 5.60
N ASN A 575 9.56 -18.72 5.71
CA ASN A 575 9.01 -19.32 6.92
C ASN A 575 9.91 -19.04 8.14
N SER A 576 9.34 -19.13 9.35
CA SER A 576 10.00 -18.70 10.59
C SER A 576 11.36 -19.35 10.85
N ASP A 577 11.55 -20.60 10.40
CA ASP A 577 12.81 -21.35 10.47
C ASP A 577 13.89 -20.82 9.52
N LEU A 578 13.50 -20.18 8.41
CA LEU A 578 14.40 -19.70 7.37
C LEU A 578 14.78 -18.21 7.52
N ILE A 579 14.08 -17.45 8.36
CA ILE A 579 14.31 -16.00 8.59
C ILE A 579 15.77 -15.67 8.90
N ARG A 580 16.47 -16.59 9.60
CA ARG A 580 17.85 -16.44 10.05
C ARG A 580 18.84 -17.42 9.42
N ASP A 581 18.40 -18.20 8.44
CA ASP A 581 19.20 -19.25 7.84
C ASP A 581 20.17 -18.67 6.79
N LYS A 582 21.47 -18.61 7.14
CA LYS A 582 22.53 -18.17 6.22
C LYS A 582 22.60 -19.02 4.96
N GLY A 583 22.30 -20.32 5.08
CA GLY A 583 22.30 -21.24 3.94
C GLY A 583 21.18 -20.90 2.97
N PHE A 584 20.00 -20.53 3.48
CA PHE A 584 18.89 -20.08 2.65
C PHE A 584 19.21 -18.79 1.90
N VAL A 585 19.70 -17.75 2.59
CA VAL A 585 20.05 -16.46 1.94
C VAL A 585 21.15 -16.65 0.89
N SER A 586 22.16 -17.49 1.18
CA SER A 586 23.23 -17.78 0.22
C SER A 586 22.71 -18.54 -1.01
N LEU A 587 21.80 -19.51 -0.81
CA LEU A 587 21.15 -20.23 -1.91
C LEU A 587 20.30 -19.28 -2.77
N LEU A 588 19.49 -18.44 -2.13
CA LEU A 588 18.69 -17.41 -2.80
C LEU A 588 19.58 -16.48 -3.65
N ALA A 589 20.69 -16.02 -3.09
CA ALA A 589 21.64 -15.18 -3.81
C ALA A 589 22.20 -15.88 -5.05
N SER A 590 22.62 -17.13 -4.92
CA SER A 590 23.14 -17.94 -6.03
C SER A 590 22.10 -18.14 -7.13
N VAL A 591 20.86 -18.47 -6.78
CA VAL A 591 19.79 -18.70 -7.76
C VAL A 591 19.45 -17.40 -8.48
N ALA A 592 19.23 -16.31 -7.73
CA ALA A 592 18.87 -15.02 -8.31
C ALA A 592 19.97 -14.48 -9.25
N GLN A 593 21.23 -14.59 -8.86
CA GLN A 593 22.35 -14.16 -9.69
C GLN A 593 22.49 -15.00 -10.97
N ARG A 594 22.35 -16.33 -10.86
CA ARG A 594 22.52 -17.25 -12.01
C ARG A 594 21.52 -16.96 -13.13
N PHE A 595 20.27 -16.65 -12.77
CA PHE A 595 19.19 -16.45 -13.75
C PHE A 595 18.83 -14.97 -13.96
N GLY A 596 19.56 -14.03 -13.34
CA GLY A 596 19.30 -12.59 -13.46
C GLY A 596 17.93 -12.16 -12.90
N LEU A 597 17.47 -12.81 -11.83
CA LEU A 597 16.19 -12.52 -11.18
C LEU A 597 16.28 -11.26 -10.31
N ILE A 598 15.14 -10.60 -10.13
CA ILE A 598 15.00 -9.46 -9.22
C ILE A 598 14.35 -9.94 -7.93
N VAL A 599 15.06 -9.83 -6.82
CA VAL A 599 14.54 -10.21 -5.49
C VAL A 599 13.78 -9.04 -4.89
N VAL A 600 12.49 -9.26 -4.64
CA VAL A 600 11.58 -8.32 -3.98
C VAL A 600 11.49 -8.68 -2.49
N LEU A 601 11.94 -7.75 -1.64
CA LEU A 601 11.83 -7.87 -0.19
C LEU A 601 10.65 -7.03 0.33
N ASN A 602 9.85 -7.63 1.23
CA ASN A 602 8.86 -6.89 2.01
C ASN A 602 9.49 -6.16 3.21
N GLY A 603 10.63 -6.67 3.68
CA GLY A 603 11.45 -6.12 4.75
C GLY A 603 12.10 -4.77 4.42
N SER A 604 12.66 -4.16 5.46
CA SER A 604 13.34 -2.86 5.38
C SER A 604 14.67 -2.98 4.63
N PRO A 605 15.02 -2.00 3.78
CA PRO A 605 16.36 -1.92 3.19
C PRO A 605 17.46 -1.70 4.25
N LEU A 606 17.10 -1.22 5.45
CA LEU A 606 18.02 -1.07 6.59
C LEU A 606 18.34 -2.41 7.27
N SER A 607 17.73 -3.52 6.82
CA SER A 607 17.88 -4.83 7.44
C SER A 607 18.96 -5.70 6.78
N HIS A 608 19.42 -6.70 7.53
CA HIS A 608 20.57 -7.52 7.15
C HIS A 608 20.44 -8.31 5.82
N PRO A 609 19.27 -8.94 5.50
CA PRO A 609 19.13 -9.68 4.25
C PRO A 609 19.33 -8.83 2.99
N TYR A 610 18.87 -7.58 3.00
CA TYR A 610 19.02 -6.66 1.87
C TYR A 610 20.51 -6.48 1.52
N TYR A 611 21.34 -6.21 2.52
CA TYR A 611 22.78 -6.01 2.33
C TYR A 611 23.53 -7.27 1.94
N ILE A 612 23.17 -8.43 2.50
CA ILE A 612 23.78 -9.72 2.12
C ILE A 612 23.54 -9.99 0.63
N LEU A 613 22.30 -9.81 0.17
CA LEU A 613 21.93 -10.05 -1.22
C LEU A 613 22.58 -9.02 -2.17
N ARG A 614 22.60 -7.73 -1.81
CA ARG A 614 23.28 -6.69 -2.59
C ARG A 614 24.78 -6.93 -2.69
N ARG A 615 25.45 -7.29 -1.59
CA ARG A 615 26.88 -7.62 -1.59
C ARG A 615 27.22 -8.86 -2.42
N ALA A 616 26.28 -9.80 -2.53
CA ALA A 616 26.38 -10.94 -3.43
C ALA A 616 26.14 -10.59 -4.91
N GLY A 617 25.84 -9.33 -5.24
CA GLY A 617 25.60 -8.86 -6.61
C GLY A 617 24.20 -9.16 -7.14
N VAL A 618 23.23 -9.42 -6.26
CA VAL A 618 21.82 -9.65 -6.64
C VAL A 618 21.11 -8.33 -6.90
N ASN A 619 20.21 -8.31 -7.88
CA ASN A 619 19.28 -7.21 -8.06
C ASN A 619 18.18 -7.30 -7.00
N VAL A 620 18.31 -6.49 -5.94
CA VAL A 620 17.35 -6.44 -4.83
C VAL A 620 16.57 -5.15 -4.89
N THR A 621 15.29 -5.23 -4.60
CA THR A 621 14.39 -4.10 -4.45
C THR A 621 13.45 -4.36 -3.28
N CYS A 622 13.03 -3.30 -2.60
CA CYS A 622 12.07 -3.37 -1.51
C CYS A 622 10.71 -2.87 -2.01
N ARG A 623 9.61 -3.42 -1.50
CA ARG A 623 8.26 -2.82 -1.69
C ARG A 623 8.09 -1.50 -0.89
N ASP A 624 9.18 -0.77 -0.68
CA ASP A 624 9.16 0.49 0.01
C ASP A 624 8.50 1.55 -0.86
N LEU A 625 7.38 2.08 -0.37
CA LEU A 625 6.63 3.15 -1.02
C LEU A 625 7.11 4.53 -0.59
N MET A 626 8.16 4.62 0.23
CA MET A 626 8.98 5.82 0.32
C MET A 626 9.84 5.95 -0.94
N SER A 627 9.26 5.75 -2.12
CA SER A 627 9.84 6.31 -3.32
C SER A 627 9.73 7.82 -3.16
N ASP A 628 10.85 8.44 -2.83
CA ASP A 628 11.25 9.56 -3.64
C ASP A 628 11.28 8.99 -5.06
N ASP A 629 10.40 9.45 -5.93
CA ASP A 629 10.78 9.44 -7.34
C ASP A 629 12.00 10.35 -7.36
N PRO A 630 13.24 9.82 -7.43
CA PRO A 630 14.44 10.64 -7.36
C PRO A 630 14.53 11.58 -8.57
N GLY A 631 13.58 11.45 -9.53
CA GLY A 631 13.42 12.27 -10.71
C GLY A 631 12.15 13.09 -10.77
N ARG A 632 11.26 13.15 -9.75
CA ARG A 632 10.16 14.13 -9.77
C ARG A 632 10.67 15.51 -9.40
N VAL A 633 11.52 16.05 -10.28
CA VAL A 633 11.85 17.47 -10.32
C VAL A 633 10.54 18.20 -10.59
N LEU A 634 9.94 18.75 -9.55
CA LEU A 634 8.85 19.70 -9.70
C LEU A 634 9.46 20.94 -10.35
N ARG A 635 9.20 21.12 -11.65
CA ARG A 635 9.66 22.29 -12.39
C ARG A 635 8.70 23.43 -12.12
N PHE A 636 9.14 24.41 -11.35
CA PHE A 636 8.41 25.63 -11.10
C PHE A 636 8.89 26.75 -12.04
N GLY A 637 7.97 27.62 -12.44
CA GLY A 637 8.24 28.79 -13.29
C GLY A 637 7.84 30.09 -12.61
N LYS A 638 8.05 30.21 -11.30
CA LYS A 638 7.54 31.32 -10.48
C LYS A 638 8.64 32.12 -9.83
N LEU A 639 8.34 33.40 -9.59
CA LEU A 639 9.17 34.31 -8.82
C LEU A 639 8.93 34.06 -7.32
N VAL A 640 9.99 33.82 -6.54
CA VAL A 640 9.91 33.63 -5.08
C VAL A 640 10.66 34.75 -4.36
N ARG A 641 10.40 34.93 -3.06
CA ARG A 641 11.17 35.86 -2.23
C ARG A 641 12.59 35.38 -2.02
N ASP A 642 13.49 36.32 -1.79
CA ASP A 642 14.94 36.10 -1.72
C ASP A 642 15.36 34.99 -0.74
N GLN A 643 14.67 34.85 0.40
CA GLN A 643 15.01 33.87 1.45
C GLN A 643 14.32 32.50 1.30
N ILE A 644 13.44 32.32 0.30
CA ILE A 644 12.70 31.08 0.12
C ILE A 644 13.60 29.92 -0.28
N PRO A 645 14.59 30.08 -1.17
CA PRO A 645 15.55 29.02 -1.49
C PRO A 645 16.25 28.47 -0.24
N GLU A 646 16.80 29.33 0.63
CA GLU A 646 17.50 28.87 1.84
C GLU A 646 16.55 28.19 2.83
N ILE A 647 15.28 28.63 2.92
CA ILE A 647 14.27 27.97 3.75
C ILE A 647 13.98 26.56 3.22
N ILE A 648 13.89 26.38 1.90
CA ILE A 648 13.66 25.07 1.28
C ILE A 648 14.88 24.16 1.49
N GLU A 649 16.10 24.67 1.25
CA GLU A 649 17.34 23.94 1.50
C GLU A 649 17.50 23.55 2.98
N SER A 650 17.14 24.44 3.92
CA SER A 650 17.16 24.13 5.36
C SER A 650 16.22 23.00 5.77
N ARG A 651 15.22 22.68 4.93
CA ARG A 651 14.32 21.53 5.09
C ARG A 651 14.86 20.28 4.39
N GLY A 652 16.05 20.31 3.82
CA GLY A 652 16.70 19.16 3.16
C GLY A 652 16.15 18.86 1.76
N GLU A 653 15.61 19.85 1.06
CA GLU A 653 15.24 19.78 -0.35
C GLU A 653 16.31 20.48 -1.22
N ASP A 654 16.62 19.93 -2.39
CA ASP A 654 17.52 20.56 -3.36
C ASP A 654 16.78 21.62 -4.19
N VAL A 655 17.35 22.83 -4.31
CA VAL A 655 16.74 23.93 -5.08
C VAL A 655 17.64 24.35 -6.24
N GLU A 656 17.11 24.37 -7.47
CA GLU A 656 17.74 25.06 -8.60
C GLU A 656 17.11 26.45 -8.75
N THR A 657 17.89 27.51 -8.53
CA THR A 657 17.45 28.91 -8.76
C THR A 657 18.19 29.53 -9.94
N ARG A 658 17.55 30.53 -10.57
CA ARG A 658 18.17 31.39 -11.58
C ARG A 658 17.71 32.82 -11.37
N GLU A 659 18.64 33.77 -11.40
CA GLU A 659 18.31 35.19 -11.38
C GLU A 659 17.62 35.60 -12.69
N ALA A 660 16.51 36.33 -12.57
CA ALA A 660 15.81 36.86 -13.73
C ALA A 660 16.60 38.04 -14.34
N PRO A 661 16.85 38.04 -15.67
CA PRO A 661 17.43 39.21 -16.32
C PRO A 661 16.54 40.46 -16.14
N PRO A 662 17.12 41.67 -16.04
CA PRO A 662 16.36 42.90 -15.78
C PRO A 662 15.20 43.14 -16.75
N GLU A 663 15.35 42.73 -18.01
CA GLU A 663 14.32 42.85 -19.06
C GLU A 663 13.07 41.98 -18.81
N PHE A 664 13.19 40.89 -18.04
CA PHE A 664 12.08 39.99 -17.70
C PHE A 664 11.52 40.20 -16.29
N ALA A 665 12.25 40.91 -15.43
CA ALA A 665 11.87 41.14 -14.02
C ALA A 665 10.46 41.74 -13.88
N LEU A 666 10.13 42.74 -14.70
CA LEU A 666 8.81 43.38 -14.67
C LEU A 666 7.68 42.42 -15.07
N ASP A 667 7.92 41.52 -16.03
CA ASP A 667 6.89 40.60 -16.50
C ASP A 667 6.68 39.45 -15.49
N LEU A 668 7.74 38.97 -14.85
CA LEU A 668 7.64 38.03 -13.72
C LEU A 668 6.88 38.63 -12.53
N LEU A 669 7.12 39.91 -12.22
CA LEU A 669 6.36 40.62 -11.17
C LEU A 669 4.89 40.83 -11.54
N LYS A 670 4.56 41.09 -12.82
CA LYS A 670 3.15 41.13 -13.27
C LYS A 670 2.48 39.76 -13.14
N GLN A 671 3.19 38.68 -13.45
CA GLN A 671 2.69 37.32 -13.27
C GLN A 671 2.44 37.05 -11.79
N LYS A 672 3.41 37.39 -10.93
CA LYS A 672 3.28 37.27 -9.48
C LYS A 672 2.10 38.10 -8.95
N LEU A 673 1.87 39.31 -9.46
CA LEU A 673 0.70 40.12 -9.08
C LEU A 673 -0.64 39.43 -9.37
N ILE A 674 -0.72 38.67 -10.46
CA ILE A 674 -1.92 37.90 -10.80
C ILE A 674 -2.09 36.72 -9.85
N GLU A 675 -1.02 35.98 -9.56
CA GLU A 675 -0.97 34.87 -8.59
C GLU A 675 -1.50 35.33 -7.22
N GLU A 676 -0.88 36.36 -6.63
CA GLU A 676 -1.26 36.89 -5.31
C GLU A 676 -2.71 37.43 -5.31
N ALA A 677 -3.16 38.06 -6.40
CA ALA A 677 -4.54 38.54 -6.51
C ALA A 677 -5.58 37.39 -6.58
N LEU A 678 -5.22 36.24 -7.14
CA LEU A 678 -6.06 35.04 -7.14
C LEU A 678 -6.07 34.37 -5.76
N GLU A 679 -4.98 34.45 -5.00
CA GLU A 679 -4.91 34.00 -3.60
C GLU A 679 -5.79 34.89 -2.70
N VAL A 680 -5.71 36.23 -2.82
CA VAL A 680 -6.63 37.18 -2.16
C VAL A 680 -8.10 36.82 -2.43
N ARG A 681 -8.43 36.45 -3.67
CA ARG A 681 -9.79 36.03 -4.05
C ARG A 681 -10.22 34.72 -3.37
N SER A 682 -9.27 33.82 -3.12
CA SER A 682 -9.52 32.47 -2.61
C SER A 682 -9.41 32.36 -1.08
N ALA A 683 -8.75 33.34 -0.44
CA ALA A 683 -8.51 33.41 1.00
C ALA A 683 -9.82 33.33 1.81
N ARG A 684 -9.81 32.45 2.82
CA ARG A 684 -10.96 32.25 3.72
C ARG A 684 -10.61 32.72 5.13
N GLY A 685 -11.33 33.76 5.58
CA GLY A 685 -11.14 34.34 6.90
C GLY A 685 -10.15 35.50 6.90
N LEU A 686 -10.23 36.32 7.96
CA LEU A 686 -9.53 37.60 8.03
C LEU A 686 -7.99 37.47 8.07
N PRO A 687 -7.38 36.55 8.83
CA PRO A 687 -5.92 36.46 8.91
C PRO A 687 -5.26 36.09 7.58
N SER A 688 -5.79 35.07 6.88
CA SER A 688 -5.28 34.66 5.56
C SER A 688 -5.48 35.77 4.54
N LEU A 689 -6.66 36.43 4.50
CA LEU A 689 -6.91 37.54 3.58
C LEU A 689 -5.92 38.70 3.79
N VAL A 690 -5.58 39.03 5.03
CA VAL A 690 -4.58 40.08 5.34
C VAL A 690 -3.18 39.65 4.89
N GLY A 691 -2.84 38.37 5.03
CA GLY A 691 -1.60 37.79 4.50
C GLY A 691 -1.48 37.98 2.99
N GLU A 692 -2.44 37.50 2.21
CA GLU A 692 -2.38 37.60 0.75
C GLU A 692 -2.41 39.07 0.27
N MET A 693 -3.12 39.96 0.99
CA MET A 693 -3.09 41.40 0.70
C MET A 693 -1.71 42.02 0.94
N ALA A 694 -0.95 41.52 1.91
CA ALA A 694 0.42 41.97 2.16
C ALA A 694 1.36 41.47 1.04
N ASP A 695 1.14 40.27 0.51
CA ASP A 695 1.93 39.74 -0.59
C ASP A 695 1.67 40.50 -1.90
N VAL A 696 0.41 40.89 -2.19
CA VAL A 696 0.09 41.85 -3.28
C VAL A 696 0.84 43.17 -3.10
N LEU A 697 0.92 43.69 -1.88
CA LEU A 697 1.63 44.94 -1.58
C LEU A 697 3.15 44.80 -1.83
N GLU A 698 3.74 43.66 -1.44
CA GLU A 698 5.15 43.36 -1.68
C GLU A 698 5.47 43.32 -3.18
N VAL A 699 4.60 42.70 -3.99
CA VAL A 699 4.76 42.69 -5.45
C VAL A 699 4.71 44.12 -6.02
N LEU A 700 3.82 44.98 -5.52
CA LEU A 700 3.77 46.38 -5.94
C LEU A 700 5.06 47.15 -5.59
N TYR A 701 5.69 46.87 -4.44
CA TYR A 701 7.01 47.42 -4.11
C TYR A 701 8.07 46.97 -5.13
N GLY A 702 8.12 45.67 -5.45
CA GLY A 702 9.02 45.14 -6.47
C GLY A 702 8.82 45.78 -7.84
N MET A 703 7.57 45.95 -8.27
CA MET A 703 7.23 46.63 -9.53
C MET A 703 7.65 48.10 -9.54
N CYS A 704 7.43 48.82 -8.45
CA CYS A 704 7.84 50.23 -8.32
C CYS A 704 9.36 50.36 -8.43
N SER A 705 10.09 49.52 -7.71
CA SER A 705 11.56 49.45 -7.77
C SER A 705 12.06 49.22 -9.21
N THR A 706 11.44 48.27 -9.92
CA THR A 706 11.81 47.92 -11.31
C THR A 706 11.50 49.04 -12.30
N LEU A 707 10.43 49.81 -12.08
CA LEU A 707 10.00 50.92 -12.93
C LEU A 707 10.68 52.26 -12.58
N GLY A 708 11.52 52.30 -11.54
CA GLY A 708 12.15 53.53 -11.06
C GLY A 708 11.15 54.54 -10.48
N THR A 709 10.05 54.06 -9.90
CA THR A 709 9.05 54.86 -9.18
C THR A 709 8.97 54.38 -7.73
N ASP A 710 8.27 55.13 -6.87
CA ASP A 710 7.92 54.67 -5.53
C ASP A 710 6.40 54.39 -5.42
N LEU A 711 6.03 53.72 -4.33
CA LEU A 711 4.64 53.44 -4.02
C LEU A 711 3.86 54.73 -3.71
N GLU A 712 4.51 55.77 -3.17
CA GLU A 712 3.89 57.06 -2.87
C GLU A 712 3.33 57.72 -4.13
N ASN A 713 4.07 57.68 -5.24
CA ASN A 713 3.63 58.18 -6.54
C ASN A 713 2.39 57.40 -7.02
N VAL A 714 2.37 56.07 -6.91
CA VAL A 714 1.20 55.25 -7.26
C VAL A 714 -0.02 55.61 -6.41
N ILE A 715 0.18 55.81 -5.10
CA ILE A 715 -0.86 56.25 -4.16
C ILE A 715 -1.37 57.64 -4.56
N SER A 716 -0.50 58.57 -4.94
CA SER A 716 -0.87 59.92 -5.36
C SER A 716 -1.74 59.90 -6.63
N VAL A 717 -1.38 59.06 -7.61
CA VAL A 717 -2.15 58.87 -8.85
C VAL A 717 -3.51 58.23 -8.54
N ALA A 718 -3.54 57.26 -7.63
CA ALA A 718 -4.79 56.64 -7.16
C ALA A 718 -5.69 57.66 -6.43
N ALA A 719 -5.11 58.53 -5.59
CA ALA A 719 -5.83 59.60 -4.90
C ALA A 719 -6.42 60.62 -5.88
N ALA A 720 -5.67 61.05 -6.90
CA ALA A 720 -6.17 61.92 -7.95
C ALA A 720 -7.31 61.28 -8.76
N LYS A 721 -7.20 59.97 -9.08
CA LYS A 721 -8.30 59.20 -9.70
C LYS A 721 -9.52 59.12 -8.79
N ARG A 722 -9.34 58.86 -7.48
CA ARG A 722 -10.41 58.82 -6.47
C ARG A 722 -11.12 60.17 -6.34
N ALA A 723 -10.39 61.28 -6.36
CA ALA A 723 -10.98 62.61 -6.33
C ALA A 723 -11.83 62.91 -7.58
N ARG A 724 -11.37 62.47 -8.77
CA ARG A 724 -12.06 62.71 -10.04
C ARG A 724 -13.23 61.75 -10.31
N ARG A 725 -13.11 60.48 -9.91
CA ARG A 725 -14.01 59.38 -10.32
C ARG A 725 -14.75 58.73 -9.14
N GLY A 726 -14.44 59.11 -7.90
CA GLY A 726 -14.87 58.40 -6.70
C GLY A 726 -13.98 57.18 -6.42
N GLY A 727 -14.08 56.64 -5.20
CA GLY A 727 -13.53 55.32 -4.85
C GLY A 727 -14.63 54.26 -4.85
N PHE A 728 -14.30 53.08 -4.33
CA PHE A 728 -15.21 51.94 -4.27
C PHE A 728 -16.08 51.89 -3.01
N GLU A 729 -16.05 52.95 -2.17
CA GLU A 729 -16.71 52.98 -0.85
C GLU A 729 -18.25 52.88 -0.96
N LYS A 730 -18.81 53.27 -2.11
CA LYS A 730 -20.25 53.19 -2.39
C LYS A 730 -20.69 51.81 -2.93
N GLY A 731 -19.77 50.90 -3.23
CA GLY A 731 -20.07 49.56 -3.73
C GLY A 731 -20.93 49.56 -5.01
N ILE A 732 -20.74 50.56 -5.89
CA ILE A 732 -21.59 50.73 -7.08
C ILE A 732 -21.28 49.60 -8.07
N PHE A 733 -22.26 48.72 -8.27
CA PHE A 733 -22.24 47.67 -9.28
C PHE A 733 -23.00 48.14 -10.53
N LEU A 734 -22.31 48.25 -11.67
CA LEU A 734 -22.92 48.68 -12.93
C LEU A 734 -23.57 47.49 -13.64
N VAL A 735 -24.91 47.46 -13.69
CA VAL A 735 -25.68 46.34 -14.26
C VAL A 735 -25.87 46.46 -15.78
N SER A 736 -26.17 47.65 -16.30
CA SER A 736 -26.29 47.90 -17.74
C SER A 736 -26.12 49.38 -18.09
N THR A 737 -25.77 49.64 -19.34
CA THR A 737 -25.76 50.98 -19.94
C THR A 737 -26.57 50.94 -21.24
N GLN A 738 -27.38 51.95 -21.50
CA GLN A 738 -28.10 52.10 -22.77
C GLN A 738 -27.99 53.54 -23.25
N ASP A 739 -27.91 53.73 -24.56
CA ASP A 739 -27.94 55.06 -25.15
C ASP A 739 -29.31 55.72 -24.96
N ARG A 740 -29.30 57.03 -24.69
CA ARG A 740 -30.54 57.83 -24.62
C ARG A 740 -30.92 58.27 -26.05
N PRO A 741 -32.11 57.93 -26.56
CA PRO A 741 -32.58 58.46 -27.84
C PRO A 741 -32.76 59.98 -27.76
N VAL A 742 -32.32 60.69 -28.79
CA VAL A 742 -32.33 62.17 -28.87
C VAL A 742 -33.72 62.75 -29.20
N VAL A 743 -34.64 61.95 -29.73
CA VAL A 743 -36.02 62.39 -30.07
C VAL A 743 -37.04 61.54 -29.33
N GLY A 744 -37.92 62.21 -28.58
CA GLY A 744 -38.71 61.63 -27.51
C GLY A 744 -39.82 60.68 -27.93
N ARG A 745 -40.00 59.63 -27.12
CA ARG A 745 -41.33 59.25 -26.65
C ARG A 745 -41.44 59.72 -25.21
N SER A 746 -42.45 60.57 -24.96
CA SER A 746 -42.84 60.99 -23.61
C SER A 746 -43.02 59.76 -22.73
N ARG A 747 -42.23 59.65 -21.65
CA ARG A 747 -42.56 58.76 -20.54
C ARG A 747 -43.79 59.34 -19.84
N LEU A 748 -44.97 58.89 -20.23
CA LEU A 748 -46.12 59.00 -19.35
C LEU A 748 -45.89 58.04 -18.19
N GLY A 749 -45.67 58.61 -17.01
CA GLY A 749 -45.67 57.92 -15.71
C GLY A 749 -44.36 57.23 -15.36
N GLU A 750 -43.43 57.97 -14.74
CA GLU A 750 -42.53 57.43 -13.71
C GLU A 750 -41.76 58.61 -13.06
N GLU A 751 -42.51 59.46 -12.37
CA GLU A 751 -41.95 60.25 -11.26
C GLU A 751 -41.71 59.29 -10.09
N ASN A 752 -40.48 58.78 -9.99
CA ASN A 752 -39.78 58.38 -8.75
C ASN A 752 -38.71 57.31 -9.03
N ARG A 753 -37.55 57.73 -9.52
CA ARG A 753 -36.27 57.03 -9.25
C ARG A 753 -35.17 58.04 -8.95
N LYS A 754 -35.43 58.90 -7.96
CA LYS A 754 -34.35 59.46 -7.15
C LYS A 754 -34.55 58.94 -5.73
N THR A 755 -33.50 58.27 -5.24
CA THR A 755 -33.22 57.93 -3.85
C THR A 755 -34.27 57.08 -3.12
N SER A 756 -34.08 55.77 -3.15
CA SER A 756 -34.31 54.91 -1.99
C SER A 756 -33.46 53.66 -2.12
N SER A 757 -32.89 53.21 -1.02
CA SER A 757 -32.39 51.85 -0.80
C SER A 757 -33.24 50.82 -1.56
N GLY A 758 -32.74 50.35 -2.70
CA GLY A 758 -33.32 49.22 -3.41
C GLY A 758 -33.21 47.96 -2.54
N PRO A 759 -34.02 46.92 -2.80
CA PRO A 759 -33.88 45.65 -2.09
C PRO A 759 -32.42 45.19 -2.18
N ARG A 760 -31.89 44.61 -1.09
CA ARG A 760 -30.56 43.97 -1.10
C ARG A 760 -30.49 43.10 -2.36
N ILE A 761 -29.53 43.38 -3.23
CA ILE A 761 -29.21 42.52 -4.37
C ILE A 761 -28.92 41.13 -3.78
N GLU A 762 -29.74 40.13 -4.07
CA GLU A 762 -29.45 38.74 -3.69
C GLU A 762 -28.17 38.30 -4.41
N GLN A 763 -27.31 37.50 -3.77
CA GLN A 763 -26.02 37.08 -4.37
C GLN A 763 -26.18 36.45 -5.78
N SER A 764 -27.33 35.83 -6.06
CA SER A 764 -27.72 35.29 -7.36
C SER A 764 -27.87 36.37 -8.45
N SER A 765 -28.30 37.58 -8.08
CA SER A 765 -28.63 38.69 -9.00
C SER A 765 -27.47 39.69 -9.24
N LEU A 766 -26.32 39.49 -8.58
CA LEU A 766 -25.08 40.22 -8.90
C LEU A 766 -24.46 39.79 -10.24
N PHE A 767 -24.93 38.68 -10.78
CA PHE A 767 -24.53 38.14 -12.06
C PHE A 767 -25.80 38.05 -12.91
N PRO A 768 -25.77 38.38 -14.20
CA PRO A 768 -27.01 38.40 -14.97
C PRO A 768 -27.60 36.98 -14.99
N GLU A 769 -28.89 36.84 -14.68
CA GLU A 769 -29.63 35.58 -14.85
C GLU A 769 -29.73 35.28 -16.34
N TYR A 770 -28.86 34.40 -16.81
CA TYR A 770 -28.94 33.80 -18.13
C TYR A 770 -29.58 32.42 -17.97
N GLY A 771 -30.63 32.15 -18.74
CA GLY A 771 -31.53 31.03 -18.53
C GLY A 771 -30.86 29.65 -18.49
N ASP A 772 -31.54 28.72 -17.80
CA ASP A 772 -31.20 27.29 -17.71
C ASP A 772 -31.23 26.61 -19.10
N ALA A 773 -30.16 26.80 -19.88
CA ALA A 773 -29.75 25.93 -20.98
C ALA A 773 -28.33 26.32 -21.39
N GLY A 774 -27.37 25.42 -21.18
CA GLY A 774 -25.93 25.66 -21.32
C GLY A 774 -25.42 25.82 -22.75
N GLN A 775 -25.78 26.90 -23.44
CA GLN A 775 -25.05 27.46 -24.57
C GLN A 775 -25.08 28.98 -24.49
N PHE A 776 -23.90 29.59 -24.33
CA PHE A 776 -23.73 31.04 -24.38
C PHE A 776 -23.34 31.42 -25.82
N GLU A 777 -24.25 32.03 -26.59
CA GLU A 777 -23.89 32.73 -27.83
C GLU A 777 -23.67 34.21 -27.49
N GLY A 778 -22.40 34.63 -27.38
CA GLY A 778 -22.06 36.02 -27.09
C GLY A 778 -20.71 36.40 -27.70
N ASN A 779 -20.60 37.64 -28.20
CA ASN A 779 -19.35 38.16 -28.75
C ASN A 779 -18.34 38.43 -27.62
N LEU A 780 -17.31 37.58 -27.45
CA LEU A 780 -16.07 37.92 -26.73
C LEU A 780 -14.98 36.85 -26.93
N PRO A 781 -14.26 36.93 -28.05
CA PRO A 781 -12.83 37.23 -28.02
C PRO A 781 -12.49 38.37 -29.00
N VAL A 782 -11.63 39.30 -28.60
CA VAL A 782 -11.20 40.40 -29.49
C VAL A 782 -10.20 39.84 -30.51
N LEU A 783 -10.62 39.71 -31.76
CA LEU A 783 -9.72 39.46 -32.89
C LEU A 783 -8.88 40.72 -33.15
N ARG A 784 -7.61 40.72 -32.72
CA ARG A 784 -6.66 41.79 -33.10
C ARG A 784 -6.15 41.63 -34.53
N SER A 785 -6.27 40.43 -35.10
CA SER A 785 -5.94 40.09 -36.49
C SER A 785 -6.58 38.75 -36.86
N ASN A 786 -6.73 38.43 -38.16
CA ASN A 786 -7.44 37.25 -38.70
C ASN A 786 -7.00 35.85 -38.21
N ARG A 787 -6.14 35.72 -37.17
CA ARG A 787 -5.61 34.45 -36.66
C ARG A 787 -5.34 34.39 -35.15
N VAL A 788 -5.69 35.40 -34.35
CA VAL A 788 -5.40 35.41 -32.89
C VAL A 788 -6.66 35.69 -32.09
N VAL A 789 -6.93 34.83 -31.10
CA VAL A 789 -8.12 34.84 -30.23
C VAL A 789 -7.67 35.00 -28.77
N GLU A 790 -8.06 36.10 -28.11
CA GLU A 790 -7.77 36.34 -26.68
C GLU A 790 -8.90 35.80 -25.80
N VAL A 791 -8.62 34.79 -24.96
CA VAL A 791 -9.57 34.19 -24.00
C VAL A 791 -9.26 34.68 -22.58
N PRO A 792 -10.24 35.21 -21.82
CA PRO A 792 -9.99 35.66 -20.45
C PRO A 792 -9.68 34.49 -19.52
N ILE A 793 -8.72 34.66 -18.61
CA ILE A 793 -8.32 33.61 -17.65
C ILE A 793 -9.39 33.38 -16.56
N VAL A 794 -10.20 34.41 -16.28
CA VAL A 794 -11.30 34.35 -15.30
C VAL A 794 -12.63 34.23 -16.04
N PRO A 795 -13.51 33.28 -15.68
CA PRO A 795 -14.81 33.15 -16.32
C PRO A 795 -15.64 34.44 -16.14
N PRO A 796 -16.37 34.88 -17.16
CA PRO A 796 -17.18 36.10 -17.10
C PRO A 796 -18.37 36.00 -16.12
N VAL A 797 -18.73 34.79 -15.68
CA VAL A 797 -19.82 34.52 -14.70
C VAL A 797 -19.34 33.50 -13.65
N ARG A 798 -19.87 33.59 -12.41
CA ARG A 798 -19.53 32.70 -11.29
C ARG A 798 -19.89 31.24 -11.61
N LEU A 799 -18.95 30.31 -11.42
CA LEU A 799 -19.15 28.88 -11.68
C LEU A 799 -20.15 28.26 -10.69
N SER A 800 -21.30 27.81 -11.17
CA SER A 800 -22.26 27.01 -10.39
C SER A 800 -22.28 25.56 -10.90
N ARG A 801 -21.54 24.66 -10.24
CA ARG A 801 -21.51 23.17 -10.36
C ARG A 801 -21.36 22.51 -11.74
N LEU A 802 -21.66 23.19 -12.84
CA LEU A 802 -21.49 22.79 -14.22
C LEU A 802 -20.56 23.84 -14.85
N SER A 803 -19.46 23.41 -15.48
CA SER A 803 -18.60 24.30 -16.27
C SER A 803 -19.39 24.76 -17.51
N PRO A 804 -19.87 26.02 -17.59
CA PRO A 804 -20.56 26.46 -18.79
C PRO A 804 -19.59 26.41 -19.97
N ILE A 805 -20.06 25.86 -21.09
CA ILE A 805 -19.35 25.89 -22.38
C ILE A 805 -19.73 27.21 -23.05
N TYR A 806 -18.72 28.03 -23.34
CA TYR A 806 -18.87 29.28 -24.08
C TYR A 806 -18.53 29.03 -25.54
N GLU A 807 -19.48 29.26 -26.45
CA GLU A 807 -19.28 29.10 -27.89
C GLU A 807 -19.05 30.47 -28.53
N PHE A 808 -17.91 30.64 -29.19
CA PHE A 808 -17.53 31.86 -29.88
C PHE A 808 -17.43 31.63 -31.38
N ARG A 809 -18.20 32.38 -32.17
CA ARG A 809 -18.06 32.40 -33.63
C ARG A 809 -16.96 33.38 -34.03
N ILE A 810 -16.10 32.97 -34.96
CA ILE A 810 -15.07 33.82 -35.56
C ILE A 810 -15.65 34.43 -36.84
N ASP A 811 -15.75 35.76 -36.90
CA ASP A 811 -16.19 36.44 -38.12
C ASP A 811 -15.28 36.09 -39.31
N GLY A 812 -15.85 35.46 -40.34
CA GLY A 812 -15.15 35.06 -41.57
C GLY A 812 -14.57 33.63 -41.59
N ILE A 813 -14.76 32.82 -40.54
CA ILE A 813 -14.37 31.39 -40.50
C ILE A 813 -15.58 30.56 -40.06
N SER A 814 -15.83 29.40 -40.67
CA SER A 814 -16.95 28.50 -40.33
C SER A 814 -16.77 27.70 -39.03
N SER A 815 -15.69 27.96 -38.29
CA SER A 815 -15.33 27.25 -37.06
C SER A 815 -15.77 28.04 -35.82
N THR A 816 -16.38 27.33 -34.88
CA THR A 816 -16.76 27.84 -33.55
C THR A 816 -15.69 27.42 -32.55
N ILE A 817 -15.36 28.25 -31.55
CA ILE A 817 -14.49 27.86 -30.44
C ILE A 817 -15.36 27.64 -29.19
N ALA A 818 -15.27 26.47 -28.60
CA ALA A 818 -15.85 26.15 -27.30
C ALA A 818 -14.80 26.32 -26.18
N VAL A 819 -15.10 27.14 -25.17
CA VAL A 819 -14.25 27.33 -23.98
C VAL A 819 -14.99 26.83 -22.74
N SER A 820 -14.38 25.99 -21.93
CA SER A 820 -14.93 25.55 -20.64
C SER A 820 -13.98 25.86 -19.49
N TYR A 821 -14.50 26.42 -18.40
CA TYR A 821 -13.73 26.80 -17.22
C TYR A 821 -13.94 25.79 -16.08
N GLY A 822 -12.86 25.21 -15.57
CA GLY A 822 -12.80 24.45 -14.32
C GLY A 822 -12.37 25.34 -13.14
N GLU A 823 -12.29 24.76 -11.93
CA GLU A 823 -11.81 25.51 -10.73
C GLU A 823 -10.36 26.01 -10.87
N LYS A 824 -9.50 25.25 -11.55
CA LYS A 824 -8.08 25.55 -11.79
C LYS A 824 -7.63 25.27 -13.24
N SER A 825 -8.55 25.23 -14.21
CA SER A 825 -8.18 24.94 -15.60
C SER A 825 -9.11 25.58 -16.61
N ILE A 826 -8.59 25.83 -17.81
CA ILE A 826 -9.37 26.31 -18.96
C ILE A 826 -9.15 25.33 -20.10
N LYS A 827 -10.24 24.83 -20.68
CA LYS A 827 -10.20 23.99 -21.88
C LYS A 827 -10.73 24.78 -23.06
N ILE A 828 -10.05 24.67 -24.18
CA ILE A 828 -10.42 25.30 -25.45
C ILE A 828 -10.54 24.20 -26.50
N ALA A 829 -11.66 24.15 -27.22
CA ALA A 829 -11.95 23.20 -28.28
C ALA A 829 -12.43 23.93 -29.54
N PHE A 830 -12.01 23.47 -30.72
CA PHE A 830 -12.53 23.95 -32.00
C PHE A 830 -13.68 23.04 -32.46
N LEU A 831 -14.81 23.63 -32.80
CA LEU A 831 -16.03 22.98 -33.28
C LEU A 831 -16.24 23.37 -34.76
N GLY A 832 -16.10 22.40 -35.67
CA GLY A 832 -16.38 22.56 -37.09
C GLY A 832 -16.15 21.27 -37.88
N GLU A 833 -16.83 21.13 -39.02
CA GLU A 833 -16.60 20.03 -39.96
C GLU A 833 -15.18 20.14 -40.55
N ILE A 834 -14.28 19.30 -40.05
CA ILE A 834 -12.97 19.03 -40.64
C ILE A 834 -13.00 17.54 -40.97
N GLU A 835 -12.71 17.16 -42.21
CA GLU A 835 -12.73 15.77 -42.73
C GLU A 835 -11.67 14.82 -42.09
N SER A 836 -11.19 15.09 -40.88
CA SER A 836 -10.26 14.23 -40.11
C SER A 836 -10.22 14.66 -38.62
N PRO A 837 -9.89 13.75 -37.68
CA PRO A 837 -10.18 13.93 -36.26
C PRO A 837 -9.43 15.15 -35.70
N PRO A 838 -10.06 15.96 -34.81
CA PRO A 838 -9.42 17.14 -34.26
C PRO A 838 -8.24 16.73 -33.37
N VAL A 839 -7.04 16.97 -33.89
CA VAL A 839 -5.78 16.99 -33.15
C VAL A 839 -5.63 18.42 -32.60
N GLU A 840 -5.26 18.54 -31.32
CA GLU A 840 -5.04 19.76 -30.52
C GLU A 840 -6.25 20.28 -29.71
N GLN A 841 -6.56 19.57 -28.62
CA GLN A 841 -7.18 20.17 -27.43
C GLN A 841 -6.11 20.97 -26.69
N LEU A 842 -6.29 22.29 -26.58
CA LEU A 842 -5.46 23.13 -25.70
C LEU A 842 -6.09 23.12 -24.30
N ARG A 843 -5.41 22.43 -23.37
CA ARG A 843 -5.71 22.46 -21.94
C ARG A 843 -4.62 23.27 -21.25
N LEU A 844 -5.02 24.38 -20.65
CA LEU A 844 -4.19 25.14 -19.71
C LEU A 844 -4.65 24.77 -18.30
N ASP A 845 -3.83 23.99 -17.61
CA ASP A 845 -3.94 23.83 -16.17
C ASP A 845 -3.27 25.05 -15.53
N LEU A 846 -4.04 25.81 -14.74
CA LEU A 846 -3.56 26.93 -13.95
C LEU A 846 -3.14 26.35 -12.60
N ASP A 847 -1.98 25.68 -12.57
CA ASP A 847 -1.33 25.33 -11.32
C ASP A 847 -0.67 26.59 -10.73
N GLU A 848 -0.80 26.72 -9.40
CA GLU A 848 -0.40 27.86 -8.55
C GLU A 848 0.93 28.53 -8.93
#